data_AF-A0A443SDL8-F1
#
_entry.id   AF-A0A443SDL8-F1
#
_cell.length_a   1.000
_cell.length_b   1.000
_cell.length_c   1.000
_cell.angle_alpha   90.00
_cell.angle_beta   90.00
_cell.angle_gamma   90.00
#
_symmetry.space_group_name_H-M   'P 1'
#
loop_
_entity.id
_entity.type
_entity.pdbx_description
1 polymer ?
#
loop_
_entity_poly.entity_id
_entity_poly.type
_entity_poly.pdbx_seq_one_letter_code
_entity_poly.pdbx_strand_id
1 'polypeptide(L)'
;LYSQDFKAFSNENFDVLNWINECFRTEHSAIANRESHASNVVYKLQLFVQEINCSLEETAQQVMHNLSKTTREVETLQAEADFLKSEIFRIKEDVTRVQQTSNNAIEQLVNVEKVKNRMQDSCKALREADNWSTLLSDVELIFNSGDLQQISSKLIDMQNSLDLLVDVPDYSERVNKLDNLKNRFESLVTEQVKLCFINCAVDAGNTFVTSFKKLKRMSSLLQIYSETLKDHMLAEWGKIVVIDSEEPIEVLNSFYDILLSNWHSHSTFCANVIFNGDYNAAFNILTNILIEVFRTCGDSMCNCIHKELEIRRNSGKLKYCLDLLIEVKQVTDRLSKSLEANIVSESKEFVKKPQLEILLSSMYSAYRYVLEIYPEIEEAILEQECRKIVGDTELGESVSKIFAVARETEKRCYLLTHSTAVSNILNILQNFFNAYLDHFKHRLKEIEKKCTNNEFTSLPNWSLFQSALFHLQSAGDFMFQLTLFEEQLRNTCEELSGKMKCDFNIFQRLHDLLLDASAKSSLNDLLLHIKRKQGNSTLILHSTYMNCQTLCREATDVVLKAAVHYVNIHLNEIKFTEYDGDDEVPLFTYSPQEHITQIGQYLLTIPQHIEPFTLQENSPFKLALSFTAQNSDTSIDNVTEFLLKAIIQKVVDSLISVIIDQKLNDDHHKQQLIIDIEYISEVFDDLGFGPDAKLQNIMDNLKA
;
A
#
# COMPACT_ATOMS: atom_id res chain seq x y z
N LEU A 1 121.93 -29.86 -8.23
CA LEU A 1 122.99 -29.09 -8.91
C LEU A 1 122.43 -28.66 -10.25
N TYR A 2 122.36 -27.35 -10.42
CA TYR A 2 121.44 -26.64 -11.30
C TYR A 2 121.54 -27.09 -12.75
N SER A 3 120.38 -27.40 -13.34
CA SER A 3 120.18 -27.44 -14.78
C SER A 3 120.71 -26.13 -15.36
N GLN A 4 121.87 -26.15 -16.01
CA GLN A 4 122.26 -25.02 -16.83
C GLN A 4 121.17 -24.92 -17.90
N ASP A 5 120.35 -23.89 -17.74
CA ASP A 5 119.01 -23.78 -18.29
C ASP A 5 119.14 -23.29 -19.73
N PHE A 6 119.21 -24.23 -20.67
CA PHE A 6 119.48 -23.97 -22.09
C PHE A 6 118.32 -23.26 -22.83
N LYS A 7 117.28 -22.81 -22.10
CA LYS A 7 116.29 -21.82 -22.58
C LYS A 7 116.93 -20.50 -23.00
N ALA A 8 118.16 -20.21 -22.57
CA ALA A 8 118.89 -19.03 -23.00
C ALA A 8 119.02 -18.91 -24.53
N PHE A 9 119.11 -20.03 -25.28
CA PHE A 9 119.20 -20.00 -26.75
C PHE A 9 117.92 -19.52 -27.44
N SER A 10 116.80 -19.52 -26.73
CA SER A 10 115.50 -19.08 -27.27
C SER A 10 115.28 -17.58 -27.10
N ASN A 11 116.16 -16.88 -26.37
CA ASN A 11 116.07 -15.44 -26.14
C ASN A 11 116.78 -14.64 -27.25
N GLU A 12 116.13 -13.60 -27.76
CA GLU A 12 116.66 -12.74 -28.84
C GLU A 12 117.93 -11.97 -28.45
N ASN A 13 118.14 -11.72 -27.14
CA ASN A 13 119.32 -11.03 -26.60
C ASN A 13 120.36 -12.03 -26.04
N PHE A 14 120.56 -13.17 -26.70
CA PHE A 14 121.50 -14.17 -26.24
C PHE A 14 122.95 -13.69 -26.41
N ASP A 15 123.59 -13.37 -25.28
CA ASP A 15 124.99 -12.97 -25.23
C ASP A 15 125.89 -14.20 -25.02
N VAL A 16 126.41 -14.71 -26.14
CA VAL A 16 127.31 -15.87 -26.22
C VAL A 16 128.50 -15.71 -25.27
N LEU A 17 129.02 -14.48 -25.11
CA LEU A 17 130.19 -14.21 -24.29
C LEU A 17 129.88 -14.36 -22.81
N ASN A 18 128.75 -13.83 -22.33
CA ASN A 18 128.34 -13.96 -20.94
C ASN A 18 128.04 -15.42 -20.56
N TRP A 19 127.37 -16.15 -21.45
CA TRP A 19 127.03 -17.56 -21.22
C TRP A 19 128.29 -18.44 -21.12
N ILE A 20 129.27 -18.25 -22.01
CA ILE A 20 130.57 -18.93 -21.92
C ILE A 20 131.26 -18.56 -20.60
N ASN A 21 131.29 -17.28 -20.24
CA ASN A 21 131.94 -16.81 -19.02
C ASN A 21 131.32 -17.39 -17.74
N GLU A 22 130.00 -17.61 -17.69
CA GLU A 22 129.34 -18.28 -16.56
C GLU A 22 129.70 -19.77 -16.47
N CYS A 23 129.74 -20.48 -17.58
CA CYS A 23 130.15 -21.89 -17.60
C CYS A 23 131.57 -22.10 -17.04
N PHE A 24 132.48 -21.12 -17.20
CA PHE A 24 133.87 -21.21 -16.72
C PHE A 24 134.12 -20.64 -15.31
N ARG A 25 133.13 -19.98 -14.68
CA ARG A 25 133.32 -19.36 -13.35
C ARG A 25 133.08 -20.30 -12.18
N THR A 26 132.27 -21.35 -12.34
CA THR A 26 131.64 -22.05 -11.20
C THR A 26 132.35 -23.28 -10.67
N GLU A 27 133.41 -23.79 -11.29
CA GLU A 27 134.06 -25.02 -10.80
C GLU A 27 135.56 -24.91 -10.56
N HIS A 28 135.99 -25.43 -9.40
CA HIS A 28 137.40 -25.74 -9.09
C HIS A 28 138.06 -26.68 -10.14
N SER A 29 137.29 -27.30 -11.05
CA SER A 29 137.76 -28.11 -12.18
C SER A 29 138.26 -27.26 -13.38
N ALA A 30 137.77 -26.03 -13.55
CA ALA A 30 138.03 -25.19 -14.73
C ALA A 30 139.47 -24.61 -14.77
N ILE A 31 140.20 -24.67 -13.65
CA ILE A 31 141.61 -24.24 -13.58
C ILE A 31 142.54 -25.44 -13.84
N ALA A 32 142.07 -26.66 -13.57
CA ALA A 32 142.86 -27.87 -13.74
C ALA A 32 142.89 -28.34 -15.21
N ASN A 33 141.79 -28.23 -15.97
CA ASN A 33 141.80 -28.57 -17.39
C ASN A 33 140.60 -28.02 -18.17
N ARG A 34 140.78 -26.90 -18.88
CA ARG A 34 139.71 -26.24 -19.66
C ARG A 34 139.25 -27.03 -20.89
N GLU A 35 140.13 -27.82 -21.49
CA GLU A 35 139.90 -28.45 -22.79
C GLU A 35 138.88 -29.61 -22.75
N SER A 36 138.92 -30.40 -21.67
CA SER A 36 137.97 -31.50 -21.44
C SER A 36 136.55 -30.98 -21.23
N HIS A 37 136.39 -29.91 -20.46
CA HIS A 37 135.08 -29.33 -20.18
C HIS A 37 134.45 -28.71 -21.45
N ALA A 38 135.25 -27.98 -22.25
CA ALA A 38 134.79 -27.39 -23.51
C ALA A 38 134.30 -28.46 -24.51
N SER A 39 135.05 -29.56 -24.67
CA SER A 39 134.68 -30.64 -25.60
C SER A 39 133.35 -31.31 -25.20
N ASN A 40 133.10 -31.46 -23.90
CA ASN A 40 131.86 -32.05 -23.38
C ASN A 40 130.65 -31.14 -23.62
N VAL A 41 130.81 -29.82 -23.51
CA VAL A 41 129.77 -28.83 -23.84
C VAL A 41 129.46 -28.84 -25.34
N VAL A 42 130.47 -28.84 -26.21
CA VAL A 42 130.28 -28.89 -27.67
C VAL A 42 129.56 -30.17 -28.10
N TYR A 43 129.94 -31.31 -27.53
CA TYR A 43 129.28 -32.59 -27.82
C TYR A 43 127.78 -32.57 -27.45
N LYS A 44 127.43 -32.00 -26.30
CA LYS A 44 126.02 -31.83 -25.90
C LYS A 44 125.25 -30.90 -26.83
N LEU A 45 125.87 -29.81 -27.28
CA LEU A 45 125.26 -28.90 -28.26
C LEU A 45 125.02 -29.57 -29.61
N GLN A 46 125.98 -30.38 -30.08
CA GLN A 46 125.82 -31.13 -31.33
C GLN A 46 124.67 -32.15 -31.27
N LEU A 47 124.54 -32.89 -30.17
CA LEU A 47 123.41 -33.80 -29.97
C LEU A 47 122.07 -33.05 -29.99
N PHE A 48 122.00 -31.88 -29.34
CA PHE A 48 120.78 -31.09 -29.30
C PHE A 48 120.39 -30.53 -30.67
N VAL A 49 121.36 -30.05 -31.45
CA VAL A 49 121.11 -29.60 -32.84
C VAL A 49 120.58 -30.75 -33.68
N GLN A 50 121.12 -31.96 -33.51
CA GLN A 50 120.65 -33.13 -34.24
C GLN A 50 119.23 -33.55 -33.82
N GLU A 51 118.94 -33.50 -32.51
CA GLU A 51 117.61 -33.82 -31.98
C GLU A 51 116.54 -32.82 -32.44
N ILE A 52 116.85 -31.52 -32.45
CA ILE A 52 115.96 -30.49 -32.99
C ILE A 52 115.71 -30.69 -34.48
N ASN A 53 116.75 -30.92 -35.28
CA ASN A 53 116.57 -31.06 -36.72
C ASN A 53 115.73 -32.29 -37.08
N CYS A 54 115.95 -33.43 -36.41
CA CYS A 54 115.11 -34.61 -36.60
C CYS A 54 113.65 -34.35 -36.21
N SER A 55 113.41 -33.71 -35.06
CA SER A 55 112.05 -33.38 -34.61
C SER A 55 111.34 -32.39 -35.56
N LEU A 56 112.08 -31.41 -36.09
CA LEU A 56 111.56 -30.47 -37.06
C LEU A 56 111.18 -31.17 -38.38
N GLU A 57 111.99 -32.11 -38.83
CA GLU A 57 111.75 -32.82 -40.10
C GLU A 57 110.57 -33.80 -39.98
N GLU A 58 110.45 -34.50 -38.84
CA GLU A 58 109.27 -35.34 -38.55
C GLU A 58 107.99 -34.51 -38.49
N THR A 59 108.01 -33.36 -37.79
CA THR A 59 106.84 -32.47 -37.70
C THR A 59 106.48 -31.86 -39.05
N ALA A 60 107.46 -31.45 -39.87
CA ALA A 60 107.21 -30.92 -41.21
C ALA A 60 106.56 -31.97 -42.14
N GLN A 61 107.05 -33.22 -42.12
CA GLN A 61 106.46 -34.31 -42.91
C GLN A 61 105.03 -34.63 -42.45
N GLN A 62 104.79 -34.63 -41.14
CA GLN A 62 103.47 -34.89 -40.57
C GLN A 62 102.47 -33.77 -40.92
N VAL A 63 102.90 -32.50 -40.90
CA VAL A 63 102.09 -31.36 -41.36
C VAL A 63 101.78 -31.48 -42.85
N MET A 64 102.77 -31.80 -43.68
CA MET A 64 102.56 -31.93 -45.13
C MET A 64 101.56 -33.05 -45.48
N HIS A 65 101.67 -34.20 -44.81
CA HIS A 65 100.71 -35.29 -44.97
C HIS A 65 99.31 -34.87 -44.52
N ASN A 66 99.18 -34.28 -43.33
CA ASN A 66 97.89 -33.85 -42.80
C ASN A 66 97.24 -32.76 -43.66
N LEU A 67 98.01 -31.80 -44.17
CA LEU A 67 97.48 -30.73 -45.00
C LEU A 67 96.95 -31.26 -46.34
N SER A 68 97.65 -32.23 -46.95
CA SER A 68 97.17 -32.91 -48.16
C SER A 68 95.88 -33.71 -47.94
N LYS A 69 95.77 -34.36 -46.76
CA LYS A 69 94.57 -35.09 -46.35
C LYS A 69 93.40 -34.14 -46.10
N THR A 70 93.62 -33.07 -45.35
CA THR A 70 92.60 -32.04 -45.09
C THR A 70 92.14 -31.36 -46.37
N THR A 71 93.05 -31.10 -47.33
CA THR A 71 92.67 -30.51 -48.62
C THR A 71 91.74 -31.41 -49.40
N ARG A 72 92.05 -32.71 -49.48
CA ARG A 72 91.15 -33.70 -50.11
C ARG A 72 89.83 -33.83 -49.37
N GLU A 73 89.84 -33.84 -48.04
CA GLU A 73 88.62 -33.90 -47.24
C GLU A 73 87.74 -32.66 -47.45
N VAL A 74 88.35 -31.47 -47.61
CA VAL A 74 87.63 -30.23 -47.95
C VAL A 74 87.05 -30.28 -49.36
N GLU A 75 87.78 -30.79 -50.35
CA GLU A 75 87.26 -30.97 -51.71
C GLU A 75 86.09 -31.96 -51.74
N THR A 76 86.18 -33.08 -51.00
CA THR A 76 85.06 -34.03 -50.87
C THR A 76 83.87 -33.41 -50.15
N LEU A 77 84.09 -32.65 -49.06
CA LEU A 77 83.03 -31.95 -48.36
C LEU A 77 82.36 -30.88 -49.24
N GLN A 78 83.13 -30.21 -50.09
CA GLN A 78 82.58 -29.23 -51.02
C GLN A 78 81.72 -29.90 -52.09
N ALA A 79 82.17 -31.02 -52.65
CA ALA A 79 81.38 -31.82 -53.59
C ALA A 79 80.11 -32.39 -52.93
N GLU A 80 80.22 -32.89 -51.70
CA GLU A 80 79.07 -33.33 -50.91
C GLU A 80 78.12 -32.18 -50.61
N ALA A 81 78.61 -31.00 -50.24
CA ALA A 81 77.78 -29.83 -49.97
C ALA A 81 77.07 -29.31 -51.23
N ASP A 82 77.72 -29.32 -52.38
CA ASP A 82 77.10 -28.96 -53.66
C ASP A 82 76.06 -30.00 -54.08
N PHE A 83 76.35 -31.28 -53.88
CA PHE A 83 75.37 -32.36 -54.05
C PHE A 83 74.18 -32.15 -53.13
N LEU A 84 74.40 -31.89 -51.84
CA LEU A 84 73.36 -31.68 -50.84
C LEU A 84 72.53 -30.42 -51.14
N LYS A 85 73.16 -29.35 -51.63
CA LYS A 85 72.49 -28.14 -52.09
C LYS A 85 71.58 -28.44 -53.30
N SER A 86 72.06 -29.23 -54.25
CA SER A 86 71.27 -29.67 -55.40
C SER A 86 70.10 -30.57 -54.97
N GLU A 87 70.33 -31.47 -54.02
CA GLU A 87 69.32 -32.36 -53.46
C GLU A 87 68.28 -31.57 -52.66
N ILE A 88 68.68 -30.56 -51.89
CA ILE A 88 67.78 -29.64 -51.17
C ILE A 88 66.94 -28.83 -52.16
N PHE A 89 67.50 -28.37 -53.27
CA PHE A 89 66.73 -27.70 -54.31
C PHE A 89 65.71 -28.64 -54.96
N ARG A 90 66.10 -29.90 -55.23
CA ARG A 90 65.19 -30.92 -55.74
C ARG A 90 64.10 -31.27 -54.74
N ILE A 91 64.44 -31.42 -53.46
CA ILE A 91 63.48 -31.63 -52.37
C ILE A 91 62.55 -30.43 -52.23
N LYS A 92 63.05 -29.20 -52.37
CA LYS A 92 62.21 -27.99 -52.34
C LYS A 92 61.23 -27.98 -53.50
N GLU A 93 61.66 -28.31 -54.71
CA GLU A 93 60.78 -28.47 -55.87
C GLU A 93 59.76 -29.59 -55.65
N ASP A 94 60.20 -30.75 -55.15
CA ASP A 94 59.34 -31.87 -54.81
C ASP A 94 58.31 -31.51 -53.74
N VAL A 95 58.70 -30.77 -52.70
CA VAL A 95 57.78 -30.27 -51.67
C VAL A 95 56.81 -29.26 -52.25
N THR A 96 57.24 -28.34 -53.13
CA THR A 96 56.30 -27.42 -53.78
C THR A 96 55.34 -28.14 -54.73
N ARG A 97 55.82 -29.16 -55.44
CA ARG A 97 55.01 -30.02 -56.31
C ARG A 97 54.02 -30.83 -55.49
N VAL A 98 54.46 -31.44 -54.39
CA VAL A 98 53.63 -32.17 -53.44
C VAL A 98 52.62 -31.24 -52.79
N GLN A 99 52.99 -30.01 -52.41
CA GLN A 99 52.06 -29.00 -51.88
C GLN A 99 50.96 -28.67 -52.89
N GLN A 100 51.32 -28.47 -54.17
CA GLN A 100 50.36 -28.20 -55.24
C GLN A 100 49.45 -29.40 -55.53
N THR A 101 50.00 -30.61 -55.61
CA THR A 101 49.21 -31.83 -55.82
C THR A 101 48.38 -32.22 -54.60
N SER A 102 48.89 -31.99 -53.39
CA SER A 102 48.21 -32.23 -52.12
C SER A 102 47.07 -31.23 -51.95
N ASN A 103 47.27 -29.94 -52.24
CA ASN A 103 46.18 -28.96 -52.22
C ASN A 103 45.06 -29.33 -53.20
N ASN A 104 45.38 -29.77 -54.41
CA ASN A 104 44.38 -30.23 -55.38
C ASN A 104 43.69 -31.53 -54.91
N ALA A 105 44.44 -32.49 -54.36
CA ALA A 105 43.87 -33.73 -53.79
C ALA A 105 42.99 -33.45 -52.55
N ILE A 106 43.39 -32.52 -51.68
CA ILE A 106 42.63 -32.05 -50.52
C ILE A 106 41.37 -31.31 -50.99
N GLU A 107 41.46 -30.45 -52.00
CA GLU A 107 40.31 -29.77 -52.58
C GLU A 107 39.32 -30.76 -53.21
N GLN A 108 39.83 -31.79 -53.91
CA GLN A 108 39.00 -32.89 -54.41
C GLN A 108 38.38 -33.70 -53.26
N LEU A 109 39.12 -34.01 -52.19
CA LEU A 109 38.59 -34.69 -51.01
C LEU A 109 37.50 -33.88 -50.31
N VAL A 110 37.69 -32.57 -50.17
CA VAL A 110 36.67 -31.65 -49.63
C VAL A 110 35.45 -31.60 -50.54
N ASN A 111 35.64 -31.62 -51.87
CA ASN A 111 34.54 -31.68 -52.81
C ASN A 111 33.79 -33.02 -52.74
N VAL A 112 34.50 -34.14 -52.61
CA VAL A 112 33.93 -35.48 -52.40
C VAL A 112 33.20 -35.55 -51.06
N GLU A 113 33.73 -34.97 -50.00
CA GLU A 113 33.09 -34.90 -48.70
C GLU A 113 31.82 -34.03 -48.75
N LYS A 114 31.86 -32.87 -49.41
CA LYS A 114 30.67 -32.05 -49.66
C LYS A 114 29.61 -32.79 -50.46
N VAL A 115 30.00 -33.58 -51.46
CA VAL A 115 29.06 -34.41 -52.23
C VAL A 115 28.53 -35.55 -51.38
N LYS A 116 29.37 -36.22 -50.60
CA LYS A 116 29.00 -37.29 -49.67
C LYS A 116 28.00 -36.79 -48.62
N ASN A 117 28.26 -35.65 -47.99
CA ASN A 117 27.37 -35.07 -46.99
C ASN A 117 26.02 -34.71 -47.62
N ARG A 118 26.03 -34.01 -48.77
CA ARG A 118 24.80 -33.73 -49.53
C ARG A 118 24.03 -35.00 -49.91
N MET A 119 24.74 -36.05 -50.32
CA MET A 119 24.11 -37.33 -50.68
C MET A 119 23.56 -38.06 -49.45
N GLN A 120 24.25 -38.03 -48.31
CA GLN A 120 23.77 -38.59 -47.05
C GLN A 120 22.55 -37.83 -46.53
N ASP A 121 22.55 -36.51 -46.61
CA ASP A 121 21.42 -35.67 -46.21
C ASP A 121 20.22 -35.87 -47.13
N SER A 122 20.44 -35.94 -48.44
CA SER A 122 19.39 -36.27 -49.43
C SER A 122 18.83 -37.68 -49.21
N CYS A 123 19.67 -38.66 -48.91
CA CYS A 123 19.24 -40.03 -48.62
C CYS A 123 18.42 -40.12 -47.33
N LYS A 124 18.81 -39.38 -46.28
CA LYS A 124 18.01 -39.25 -45.05
C LYS A 124 16.67 -38.57 -45.34
N ALA A 125 16.65 -37.47 -46.08
CA ALA A 125 15.42 -36.78 -46.45
C ALA A 125 14.50 -37.66 -47.30
N LEU A 126 15.02 -38.42 -48.28
CA LEU A 126 14.22 -39.35 -49.08
C LEU A 126 13.63 -40.49 -48.24
N ARG A 127 14.42 -41.09 -47.33
CA ARG A 127 13.92 -42.11 -46.40
C ARG A 127 12.83 -41.56 -45.49
N GLU A 128 13.01 -40.34 -44.99
CA GLU A 128 12.05 -39.71 -44.11
C GLU A 128 10.77 -39.28 -44.85
N ALA A 129 10.87 -38.93 -46.13
CA ALA A 129 9.72 -38.65 -46.99
C ALA A 129 8.92 -39.92 -47.33
N ASP A 130 9.59 -41.05 -47.56
CA ASP A 130 8.96 -42.35 -47.77
C ASP A 130 8.32 -42.87 -46.47
N ASN A 131 9.03 -42.71 -45.35
CA ASN A 131 8.49 -42.96 -44.00
C ASN A 131 7.23 -42.12 -43.78
N TRP A 132 7.26 -40.80 -44.02
CA TRP A 132 6.10 -39.93 -43.85
C TRP A 132 4.89 -40.35 -44.72
N SER A 133 5.14 -40.82 -45.94
CA SER A 133 4.08 -41.33 -46.83
C SER A 133 3.46 -42.64 -46.31
N THR A 134 4.29 -43.53 -45.76
CA THR A 134 3.85 -44.77 -45.10
C THR A 134 3.07 -44.46 -43.83
N LEU A 135 3.62 -43.57 -42.98
CA LEU A 135 2.95 -43.10 -41.77
C LEU A 135 1.56 -42.54 -42.12
N LEU A 136 1.44 -41.73 -43.19
CA LEU A 136 0.18 -41.10 -43.62
C LEU A 136 -0.87 -42.13 -44.04
N SER A 137 -0.46 -43.17 -44.77
CA SER A 137 -1.37 -44.28 -45.14
C SER A 137 -1.87 -45.05 -43.91
N ASP A 138 -1.02 -45.20 -42.89
CA ASP A 138 -1.37 -45.91 -41.66
C ASP A 138 -2.24 -45.07 -40.71
N VAL A 139 -2.18 -43.74 -40.80
CA VAL A 139 -2.89 -42.84 -39.86
C VAL A 139 -4.38 -43.15 -39.82
N GLU A 140 -5.03 -43.34 -40.96
CA GLU A 140 -6.49 -43.58 -40.99
C GLU A 140 -6.88 -44.87 -40.28
N LEU A 141 -6.06 -45.93 -40.37
CA LEU A 141 -6.28 -47.19 -39.67
C LEU A 141 -6.14 -47.04 -38.16
N ILE A 142 -5.16 -46.26 -37.70
CA ILE A 142 -4.90 -46.02 -36.28
C ILE A 142 -5.98 -45.09 -35.69
N PHE A 143 -6.48 -44.12 -36.45
CA PHE A 143 -7.62 -43.32 -35.99
C PHE A 143 -8.91 -44.15 -35.83
N ASN A 144 -9.07 -45.24 -36.60
CA ASN A 144 -10.19 -46.15 -36.47
C ASN A 144 -10.05 -47.13 -35.28
N SER A 145 -8.83 -47.35 -34.76
CA SER A 145 -8.62 -48.22 -33.60
C SER A 145 -9.04 -47.56 -32.27
N GLY A 146 -9.08 -46.23 -32.23
CA GLY A 146 -9.49 -45.46 -31.05
C GLY A 146 -8.45 -45.42 -29.91
N ASP A 147 -7.28 -46.03 -30.08
CA ASP A 147 -6.22 -46.01 -29.06
C ASP A 147 -5.44 -44.68 -29.10
N LEU A 148 -5.73 -43.82 -28.12
CA LEU A 148 -5.17 -42.47 -28.01
C LEU A 148 -3.65 -42.45 -27.85
N GLN A 149 -3.05 -43.46 -27.22
CA GLN A 149 -1.59 -43.51 -27.06
C GLN A 149 -0.89 -43.83 -28.38
N GLN A 150 -1.45 -44.77 -29.15
CA GLN A 150 -0.93 -45.13 -30.47
C GLN A 150 -1.12 -43.99 -31.48
N ILE A 151 -2.28 -43.31 -31.45
CA ILE A 151 -2.51 -42.13 -32.29
C ILE A 151 -1.50 -41.03 -31.94
N SER A 152 -1.30 -40.75 -30.64
CA SER A 152 -0.34 -39.73 -30.19
C SER A 152 1.09 -40.07 -30.60
N SER A 153 1.54 -41.32 -30.45
CA SER A 153 2.90 -41.72 -30.82
C SER A 153 3.13 -41.59 -32.33
N LYS A 154 2.18 -42.04 -33.16
CA LYS A 154 2.29 -41.95 -34.62
C LYS A 154 2.34 -40.49 -35.10
N LEU A 155 1.55 -39.60 -34.50
CA LEU A 155 1.59 -38.16 -34.82
C LEU A 155 2.92 -37.51 -34.41
N ILE A 156 3.53 -37.97 -33.30
CA ILE A 156 4.86 -37.52 -32.89
C ILE A 156 5.92 -37.99 -33.88
N ASP A 157 5.84 -39.25 -34.33
CA ASP A 157 6.75 -39.78 -35.35
C ASP A 157 6.65 -38.97 -36.65
N MET A 158 5.42 -38.69 -37.12
CA MET A 158 5.20 -37.83 -38.29
C MET A 158 5.74 -36.40 -38.10
N GLN A 159 5.66 -35.85 -36.89
CA GLN A 159 6.19 -34.53 -36.58
C GLN A 159 7.73 -34.52 -36.62
N ASN A 160 8.38 -35.54 -36.06
CA ASN A 160 9.82 -35.70 -36.09
C ASN A 160 10.32 -35.91 -37.53
N SER A 161 9.58 -36.69 -38.32
CA SER A 161 9.83 -36.86 -39.76
C SER A 161 9.73 -35.53 -40.51
N LEU A 162 8.76 -34.68 -40.18
CA LEU A 162 8.58 -33.37 -40.79
C LEU A 162 9.68 -32.37 -40.41
N ASP A 163 10.16 -32.38 -39.17
CA ASP A 163 11.25 -31.50 -38.71
C ASP A 163 12.57 -31.74 -39.50
N LEU A 164 12.74 -32.92 -40.13
CA LEU A 164 13.87 -33.26 -41.01
C LEU A 164 13.66 -32.91 -42.50
N LEU A 165 12.45 -32.52 -42.89
CA LEU A 165 12.03 -32.33 -44.29
C LEU A 165 11.78 -30.85 -44.66
N VAL A 166 12.38 -29.92 -43.93
CA VAL A 166 12.15 -28.47 -44.08
C VAL A 166 12.48 -27.94 -45.48
N ASP A 167 13.47 -28.54 -46.17
CA ASP A 167 13.95 -28.06 -47.48
C ASP A 167 13.16 -28.61 -48.68
N VAL A 168 12.05 -29.32 -48.46
CA VAL A 168 11.23 -29.93 -49.52
C VAL A 168 10.15 -28.94 -49.99
N PRO A 169 9.89 -28.79 -51.31
CA PRO A 169 8.89 -27.86 -51.83
C PRO A 169 7.46 -28.09 -51.29
N ASP A 170 7.11 -29.35 -51.01
CA ASP A 170 5.79 -29.74 -50.48
C ASP A 170 5.67 -29.60 -48.95
N TYR A 171 6.68 -29.04 -48.28
CA TYR A 171 6.71 -28.93 -46.81
C TYR A 171 5.46 -28.25 -46.24
N SER A 172 5.03 -27.15 -46.85
CA SER A 172 3.85 -26.39 -46.40
C SER A 172 2.55 -27.20 -46.43
N GLU A 173 2.33 -28.01 -47.47
CA GLU A 173 1.15 -28.88 -47.56
C GLU A 173 1.18 -30.00 -46.53
N ARG A 174 2.37 -30.56 -46.26
CA ARG A 174 2.54 -31.63 -45.27
C ARG A 174 2.36 -31.13 -43.85
N VAL A 175 2.80 -29.91 -43.54
CA VAL A 175 2.52 -29.23 -42.27
C VAL A 175 1.01 -29.05 -42.08
N ASN A 176 0.30 -28.54 -43.11
CA ASN A 176 -1.15 -28.38 -43.04
C ASN A 176 -1.88 -29.71 -42.82
N LYS A 177 -1.44 -30.79 -43.49
CA LYS A 177 -2.00 -32.14 -43.29
C LYS A 177 -1.76 -32.66 -41.88
N LEU A 178 -0.55 -32.49 -41.33
CA LEU A 178 -0.24 -32.88 -39.95
C LEU A 178 -1.08 -32.06 -38.96
N ASP A 179 -1.26 -30.76 -39.19
CA ASP A 179 -2.07 -29.91 -38.31
C ASP A 179 -3.56 -30.28 -38.34
N ASN A 180 -4.09 -30.68 -39.50
CA ASN A 180 -5.45 -31.22 -39.58
C ASN A 180 -5.60 -32.53 -38.79
N LEU A 181 -4.60 -33.41 -38.86
CA LEU A 181 -4.58 -34.65 -38.07
C LEU A 181 -4.47 -34.38 -36.57
N LYS A 182 -3.67 -33.39 -36.16
CA LYS A 182 -3.60 -32.92 -34.77
C LYS A 182 -4.94 -32.36 -34.30
N ASN A 183 -5.59 -31.51 -35.08
CA ASN A 183 -6.93 -30.98 -34.75
C ASN A 183 -7.97 -32.11 -34.61
N ARG A 184 -7.91 -33.14 -35.47
CA ARG A 184 -8.77 -34.33 -35.35
C ARG A 184 -8.49 -35.10 -34.06
N PHE A 185 -7.22 -35.29 -33.68
CA PHE A 185 -6.86 -35.89 -32.39
C PHE A 185 -7.38 -35.06 -31.21
N GLU A 186 -7.18 -33.72 -31.24
CA GLU A 186 -7.72 -32.81 -30.22
C GLU A 186 -9.24 -32.99 -30.06
N SER A 187 -10.00 -33.05 -31.16
CA SER A 187 -11.45 -33.24 -31.12
C SER A 187 -11.89 -34.57 -30.50
N LEU A 188 -11.15 -35.66 -30.73
CA LEU A 188 -11.46 -36.99 -30.17
C LEU A 188 -11.19 -37.04 -28.67
N VAL A 189 -10.18 -36.31 -28.22
CA VAL A 189 -9.69 -36.33 -26.84
C VAL A 189 -10.39 -35.28 -25.97
N THR A 190 -11.03 -34.28 -26.58
CA THR A 190 -11.63 -33.12 -25.90
C THR A 190 -12.56 -33.52 -24.74
N GLU A 191 -13.52 -34.42 -24.96
CA GLU A 191 -14.48 -34.80 -23.91
C GLU A 191 -13.83 -35.60 -22.76
N GLN A 192 -12.84 -36.45 -23.06
CA GLN A 192 -12.10 -37.18 -22.02
C GLN A 192 -11.20 -36.24 -21.21
N VAL A 193 -10.60 -35.25 -21.87
CA VAL A 193 -9.80 -34.20 -21.23
C VAL A 193 -10.67 -33.30 -20.34
N LYS A 194 -11.86 -32.91 -20.80
CA LYS A 194 -12.84 -32.16 -19.99
C LYS A 194 -13.18 -32.90 -18.69
N LEU A 195 -13.54 -34.19 -18.80
CA LEU A 195 -13.86 -35.02 -17.63
C LEU A 195 -12.66 -35.21 -16.70
N CYS A 196 -11.45 -35.35 -17.26
CA CYS A 196 -10.21 -35.44 -16.50
C CYS A 196 -9.95 -34.16 -15.69
N PHE A 197 -10.21 -33.00 -16.29
CA PHE A 197 -10.02 -31.70 -15.65
C PHE A 197 -11.05 -31.46 -14.54
N ILE A 198 -12.34 -31.70 -14.77
CA ILE A 198 -13.38 -31.53 -13.73
C ILE A 198 -13.05 -32.37 -12.48
N ASN A 199 -12.60 -33.61 -12.67
CA ASN A 199 -12.30 -34.52 -11.55
C ASN A 199 -10.88 -34.41 -10.99
N CYS A 200 -10.05 -33.49 -11.51
CA CYS A 200 -8.62 -33.37 -11.14
C CYS A 200 -7.85 -34.71 -11.18
N ALA A 201 -8.13 -35.57 -12.18
CA ALA A 201 -7.51 -36.89 -12.26
C ALA A 201 -6.03 -36.80 -12.66
N VAL A 202 -5.13 -37.00 -11.70
CA VAL A 202 -3.67 -36.77 -11.85
C VAL A 202 -3.04 -37.68 -12.90
N ASP A 203 -3.33 -38.99 -12.88
CA ASP A 203 -2.69 -39.96 -13.77
C ASP A 203 -3.09 -39.75 -15.24
N ALA A 204 -4.40 -39.60 -15.49
CA ALA A 204 -4.92 -39.29 -16.81
C ALA A 204 -4.43 -37.91 -17.29
N GLY A 205 -4.40 -36.90 -16.41
CA GLY A 205 -3.91 -35.57 -16.71
C GLY A 205 -2.45 -35.57 -17.16
N ASN A 206 -1.57 -36.30 -16.46
CA ASN A 206 -0.16 -36.44 -16.84
C ASN A 206 0.01 -37.06 -18.23
N THR A 207 -0.80 -38.06 -18.59
CA THR A 207 -0.75 -38.67 -19.93
C THR A 207 -1.18 -37.67 -21.02
N PHE A 208 -2.28 -36.93 -20.81
CA PHE A 208 -2.74 -35.93 -21.77
C PHE A 208 -1.77 -34.76 -21.89
N VAL A 209 -1.28 -34.19 -20.77
CA VAL A 209 -0.29 -33.11 -20.80
C VAL A 209 0.98 -33.55 -21.54
N THR A 210 1.46 -34.77 -21.30
CA THR A 210 2.63 -35.31 -22.01
C THR A 210 2.38 -35.43 -23.51
N SER A 211 1.22 -35.94 -23.92
CA SER A 211 0.85 -36.05 -25.34
C SER A 211 0.73 -34.66 -26.00
N PHE A 212 0.00 -33.72 -25.41
CA PHE A 212 -0.17 -32.37 -25.96
C PHE A 212 1.14 -31.57 -25.98
N LYS A 213 2.02 -31.75 -24.98
CA LYS A 213 3.35 -31.14 -24.95
C LYS A 213 4.23 -31.68 -26.09
N LYS A 214 4.24 -32.99 -26.31
CA LYS A 214 5.00 -33.62 -27.42
C LYS A 214 4.46 -33.21 -28.80
N LEU A 215 3.15 -33.03 -28.92
CA LEU A 215 2.48 -32.57 -30.16
C LEU A 215 2.63 -31.05 -30.43
N LYS A 216 3.31 -30.30 -29.55
CA LYS A 216 3.44 -28.83 -29.61
C LYS A 216 2.07 -28.11 -29.60
N ARG A 217 1.07 -28.64 -28.87
CA ARG A 217 -0.33 -28.12 -28.80
C ARG A 217 -0.77 -27.70 -27.39
N MET A 218 0.19 -27.24 -26.57
CA MET A 218 -0.10 -26.81 -25.19
C MET A 218 -1.12 -25.65 -25.11
N SER A 219 -1.11 -24.73 -26.08
CA SER A 219 -2.07 -23.62 -26.13
C SER A 219 -3.51 -24.09 -26.24
N SER A 220 -3.79 -25.08 -27.10
CA SER A 220 -5.12 -25.70 -27.22
C SER A 220 -5.54 -26.36 -25.92
N LEU A 221 -4.63 -27.07 -25.24
CA LEU A 221 -4.93 -27.73 -23.96
C LEU A 221 -5.29 -26.71 -22.88
N LEU A 222 -4.55 -25.61 -22.79
CA LEU A 222 -4.82 -24.53 -21.84
C LEU A 222 -6.16 -23.85 -22.12
N GLN A 223 -6.52 -23.67 -23.40
CA GLN A 223 -7.82 -23.13 -23.79
C GLN A 223 -8.96 -24.09 -23.39
N ILE A 224 -8.83 -25.38 -23.71
CA ILE A 224 -9.81 -26.40 -23.30
C ILE A 224 -9.94 -26.39 -21.76
N TYR A 225 -8.82 -26.36 -21.04
CA TYR A 225 -8.82 -26.28 -19.57
C TYR A 225 -9.59 -25.06 -19.05
N SER A 226 -9.27 -23.85 -19.56
CA SER A 226 -9.94 -22.63 -19.11
C SER A 226 -11.43 -22.61 -19.42
N GLU A 227 -11.83 -23.06 -20.62
CA GLU A 227 -13.23 -23.14 -21.02
C GLU A 227 -13.99 -24.17 -20.17
N THR A 228 -13.41 -25.36 -19.94
CA THR A 228 -14.04 -26.43 -19.15
C THR A 228 -14.35 -25.98 -17.72
N LEU A 229 -13.38 -25.37 -17.05
CA LEU A 229 -13.57 -24.97 -15.66
C LEU A 229 -14.51 -23.79 -15.52
N LYS A 230 -14.43 -22.83 -16.44
CA LYS A 230 -15.38 -21.73 -16.51
C LYS A 230 -16.80 -22.25 -16.69
N ASP A 231 -17.03 -23.11 -17.68
CA ASP A 231 -18.37 -23.66 -17.97
C ASP A 231 -18.90 -24.50 -16.79
N HIS A 232 -18.02 -25.27 -16.13
CA HIS A 232 -18.40 -26.01 -14.93
C HIS A 232 -18.84 -25.08 -13.79
N MET A 233 -18.07 -24.05 -13.48
CA MET A 233 -18.42 -23.06 -12.44
C MET A 233 -19.71 -22.30 -12.77
N LEU A 234 -19.91 -21.91 -14.04
CA LEU A 234 -21.13 -21.23 -14.48
C LEU A 234 -22.36 -22.15 -14.41
N ALA A 235 -22.19 -23.44 -14.72
CA ALA A 235 -23.26 -24.43 -14.59
C ALA A 235 -23.66 -24.63 -13.12
N GLU A 236 -22.71 -24.66 -12.19
CA GLU A 236 -23.01 -24.73 -10.75
C GLU A 236 -23.71 -23.45 -10.25
N TRP A 237 -23.27 -22.26 -10.69
CA TRP A 237 -23.99 -21.01 -10.42
C TRP A 237 -25.46 -21.07 -10.88
N GLY A 238 -25.68 -21.52 -12.12
CA GLY A 238 -27.03 -21.66 -12.67
C GLY A 238 -27.94 -22.60 -11.88
N LYS A 239 -27.40 -23.67 -11.29
CA LYS A 239 -28.17 -24.58 -10.42
C LYS A 239 -28.55 -23.91 -9.10
N ILE A 240 -27.61 -23.24 -8.45
CA ILE A 240 -27.83 -22.60 -7.14
C ILE A 240 -28.87 -21.49 -7.25
N VAL A 241 -28.77 -20.64 -8.27
CA VAL A 241 -29.73 -19.54 -8.49
C VAL A 241 -31.16 -20.05 -8.71
N VAL A 242 -31.32 -21.26 -9.25
CA VAL A 242 -32.65 -21.87 -9.44
C VAL A 242 -33.20 -22.47 -8.14
N ILE A 243 -32.34 -23.01 -7.28
CA ILE A 243 -32.75 -23.73 -6.05
C ILE A 243 -33.00 -22.74 -4.90
N ASP A 244 -32.10 -21.79 -4.67
CA ASP A 244 -32.08 -20.93 -3.48
C ASP A 244 -32.45 -19.46 -3.79
N SER A 245 -33.25 -19.24 -4.84
CA SER A 245 -33.53 -17.90 -5.44
C SER A 245 -34.10 -16.82 -4.48
N GLU A 246 -34.52 -17.22 -3.28
CA GLU A 246 -35.15 -16.34 -2.29
C GLU A 246 -34.16 -15.79 -1.25
N GLU A 247 -33.01 -16.43 -1.03
CA GLU A 247 -32.03 -16.00 -0.03
C GLU A 247 -30.66 -15.68 -0.68
N PRO A 248 -30.36 -14.39 -0.97
CA PRO A 248 -29.13 -14.02 -1.67
C PRO A 248 -27.86 -14.36 -0.87
N ILE A 249 -27.95 -14.43 0.46
CA ILE A 249 -26.82 -14.79 1.33
C ILE A 249 -26.46 -16.26 1.17
N GLU A 250 -27.44 -17.16 1.15
CA GLU A 250 -27.22 -18.58 1.00
C GLU A 250 -26.68 -18.90 -0.40
N VAL A 251 -27.30 -18.30 -1.44
CA VAL A 251 -26.85 -18.40 -2.83
C VAL A 251 -25.38 -18.02 -2.99
N LEU A 252 -24.97 -16.88 -2.42
CA LEU A 252 -23.59 -16.41 -2.52
C LEU A 252 -22.62 -17.29 -1.70
N ASN A 253 -22.98 -17.69 -0.48
CA ASN A 253 -22.15 -18.59 0.33
C ASN A 253 -21.90 -19.92 -0.39
N SER A 254 -22.96 -20.58 -0.86
CA SER A 254 -22.85 -21.87 -1.55
C SER A 254 -21.98 -21.77 -2.81
N PHE A 255 -22.13 -20.70 -3.57
CA PHE A 255 -21.29 -20.49 -4.75
C PHE A 255 -19.82 -20.21 -4.37
N TYR A 256 -19.58 -19.38 -3.36
CA TYR A 256 -18.23 -19.04 -2.91
C TYR A 256 -17.48 -20.23 -2.31
N ASP A 257 -18.18 -21.13 -1.63
CA ASP A 257 -17.61 -22.39 -1.16
C ASP A 257 -17.16 -23.30 -2.32
N ILE A 258 -17.96 -23.37 -3.39
CA ILE A 258 -17.59 -24.10 -4.62
C ILE A 258 -16.39 -23.45 -5.31
N LEU A 259 -16.35 -22.11 -5.41
CA LEU A 259 -15.20 -21.39 -5.96
C LEU A 259 -13.92 -21.68 -5.18
N LEU A 260 -13.98 -21.66 -3.85
CA LEU A 260 -12.85 -21.96 -2.98
C LEU A 260 -12.40 -23.42 -3.10
N SER A 261 -13.34 -24.36 -3.09
CA SER A 261 -13.03 -25.78 -3.28
C SER A 261 -12.34 -26.05 -4.62
N ASN A 262 -12.84 -25.42 -5.69
CA ASN A 262 -12.23 -25.51 -7.02
C ASN A 262 -10.85 -24.85 -7.04
N TRP A 263 -10.65 -23.69 -6.41
CA TRP A 263 -9.32 -23.07 -6.29
C TRP A 263 -8.33 -24.04 -5.64
N HIS A 264 -8.69 -24.64 -4.51
CA HIS A 264 -7.83 -25.58 -3.80
C HIS A 264 -7.46 -26.81 -4.63
N SER A 265 -8.47 -27.47 -5.23
CA SER A 265 -8.26 -28.66 -6.04
C SER A 265 -7.42 -28.36 -7.28
N HIS A 266 -7.73 -27.26 -7.98
CA HIS A 266 -7.06 -26.91 -9.22
C HIS A 266 -5.71 -26.23 -9.04
N SER A 267 -5.44 -25.54 -7.94
CA SER A 267 -4.12 -24.94 -7.68
C SER A 267 -3.04 -26.02 -7.62
N THR A 268 -3.29 -27.08 -6.84
CA THR A 268 -2.36 -28.22 -6.72
C THR A 268 -2.30 -29.03 -8.01
N PHE A 269 -3.42 -29.28 -8.67
CA PHE A 269 -3.47 -30.01 -9.93
C PHE A 269 -2.74 -29.26 -11.06
N CYS A 270 -3.02 -27.96 -11.26
CA CYS A 270 -2.37 -27.16 -12.30
C CYS A 270 -0.87 -27.04 -12.11
N ALA A 271 -0.44 -26.71 -10.89
CA ALA A 271 0.97 -26.56 -10.59
C ALA A 271 1.72 -27.86 -10.87
N ASN A 272 1.20 -29.00 -10.41
CA ASN A 272 1.92 -30.27 -10.50
C ASN A 272 1.77 -30.98 -11.86
N VAL A 273 0.57 -30.98 -12.45
CA VAL A 273 0.25 -31.78 -13.66
C VAL A 273 0.46 -30.98 -14.94
N ILE A 274 -0.05 -29.75 -15.00
CA ILE A 274 -0.03 -28.93 -16.23
C ILE A 274 1.32 -28.20 -16.37
N PHE A 275 1.82 -27.65 -15.26
CA PHE A 275 2.97 -26.73 -15.26
C PHE A 275 4.26 -27.30 -14.69
N ASN A 276 4.32 -28.59 -14.33
CA ASN A 276 5.52 -29.27 -13.82
C ASN A 276 6.23 -28.52 -12.67
N GLY A 277 5.45 -27.99 -11.72
CA GLY A 277 5.94 -27.26 -10.54
C GLY A 277 5.98 -25.73 -10.70
N ASP A 278 5.55 -25.16 -11.82
CA ASP A 278 5.44 -23.71 -11.97
C ASP A 278 4.11 -23.17 -11.42
N TYR A 279 4.12 -22.85 -10.12
CA TYR A 279 3.01 -22.24 -9.40
C TYR A 279 2.63 -20.85 -9.94
N ASN A 280 3.55 -20.12 -10.58
CA ASN A 280 3.30 -18.79 -11.12
C ASN A 280 2.35 -18.84 -12.31
N ALA A 281 2.57 -19.80 -13.22
CA ALA A 281 1.71 -20.04 -14.37
C ALA A 281 0.33 -20.58 -13.95
N ALA A 282 0.29 -21.50 -12.98
CA ALA A 282 -0.96 -22.01 -12.40
C ALA A 282 -1.80 -20.87 -11.80
N PHE A 283 -1.20 -20.01 -10.98
CA PHE A 283 -1.86 -18.85 -10.40
C PHE A 283 -2.46 -17.92 -11.47
N ASN A 284 -1.69 -17.60 -12.52
CA ASN A 284 -2.14 -16.67 -13.56
C ASN A 284 -3.38 -17.20 -14.30
N ILE A 285 -3.41 -18.49 -14.63
CA ILE A 285 -4.55 -19.09 -15.33
C ILE A 285 -5.78 -19.16 -14.43
N LEU A 286 -5.63 -19.63 -13.19
CA LEU A 286 -6.76 -19.74 -12.26
C LEU A 286 -7.35 -18.37 -11.93
N THR A 287 -6.51 -17.35 -11.75
CA THR A 287 -6.94 -15.97 -11.52
C THR A 287 -7.73 -15.44 -12.71
N ASN A 288 -7.26 -15.69 -13.94
CA ASN A 288 -7.97 -15.26 -15.16
C ASN A 288 -9.32 -15.96 -15.32
N ILE A 289 -9.40 -17.27 -15.03
CA ILE A 289 -10.67 -18.02 -15.07
C ILE A 289 -11.66 -17.43 -14.06
N LEU A 290 -11.23 -17.18 -12.81
CA LEU A 290 -12.10 -16.56 -11.81
C LEU A 290 -12.56 -15.15 -12.23
N ILE A 291 -11.68 -14.33 -12.82
CA ILE A 291 -12.05 -13.00 -13.35
C ILE A 291 -13.18 -13.14 -14.38
N GLU A 292 -13.07 -14.09 -15.31
CA GLU A 292 -14.10 -14.31 -16.33
C GLU A 292 -15.41 -14.83 -15.74
N VAL A 293 -15.34 -15.72 -14.74
CA VAL A 293 -16.51 -16.24 -14.03
C VAL A 293 -17.23 -15.10 -13.30
N PHE A 294 -16.52 -14.28 -12.52
CA PHE A 294 -17.11 -13.13 -11.83
C PHE A 294 -17.67 -12.08 -12.80
N ARG A 295 -17.03 -11.83 -13.94
CA ARG A 295 -17.58 -10.94 -14.98
C ARG A 295 -18.87 -11.48 -15.60
N THR A 296 -18.99 -12.79 -15.77
CA THR A 296 -20.17 -13.42 -16.38
C THR A 296 -21.32 -13.53 -15.37
N CYS A 297 -21.02 -13.86 -14.11
CA CYS A 297 -22.01 -13.94 -13.03
C CYS A 297 -22.39 -12.57 -12.45
N GLY A 298 -21.58 -11.53 -12.69
CA GLY A 298 -21.71 -10.22 -12.05
C GLY A 298 -23.11 -9.63 -12.13
N ASP A 299 -23.69 -9.54 -13.33
CA ASP A 299 -25.04 -9.00 -13.51
C ASP A 299 -26.12 -9.82 -12.79
N SER A 300 -25.99 -11.15 -12.79
CA SER A 300 -26.90 -12.05 -12.07
C SER A 300 -26.80 -11.85 -10.56
N MET A 301 -25.58 -11.72 -10.02
CA MET A 301 -25.35 -11.44 -8.60
C MET A 301 -25.90 -10.07 -8.20
N CYS A 302 -25.66 -9.04 -9.01
CA CYS A 302 -26.22 -7.70 -8.84
C CYS A 302 -27.75 -7.75 -8.76
N ASN A 303 -28.40 -8.46 -9.69
CA ASN A 303 -29.85 -8.56 -9.75
C ASN A 303 -30.44 -9.27 -8.53
N CYS A 304 -29.81 -10.34 -8.04
CA CYS A 304 -30.25 -11.03 -6.83
C CYS A 304 -30.22 -10.10 -5.60
N ILE A 305 -29.12 -9.35 -5.44
CA ILE A 305 -28.96 -8.39 -4.34
C ILE A 305 -29.94 -7.22 -4.48
N HIS A 306 -30.08 -6.67 -5.68
CA HIS A 306 -30.95 -5.53 -5.95
C HIS A 306 -32.43 -5.85 -5.71
N LYS A 307 -32.90 -7.00 -6.19
CA LYS A 307 -34.28 -7.45 -6.00
C LYS A 307 -34.63 -7.54 -4.51
N GLU A 308 -33.76 -8.15 -3.71
CA GLU A 308 -34.00 -8.27 -2.26
C GLU A 308 -33.93 -6.92 -1.55
N LEU A 309 -33.03 -6.01 -1.99
CA LEU A 309 -32.97 -4.66 -1.47
C LEU A 309 -34.25 -3.86 -1.75
N GLU A 310 -34.79 -3.94 -2.96
CA GLU A 310 -36.04 -3.25 -3.30
C GLU A 310 -37.23 -3.80 -2.49
N ILE A 311 -37.30 -5.12 -2.30
CA ILE A 311 -38.34 -5.76 -1.47
C ILE A 311 -38.28 -5.21 -0.04
N ARG A 312 -37.08 -5.19 0.57
CA ARG A 312 -36.92 -4.70 1.95
C ARG A 312 -37.11 -3.18 2.06
N ARG A 313 -36.69 -2.40 1.06
CA ARG A 313 -36.93 -0.95 1.01
C ARG A 313 -38.42 -0.65 1.02
N ASN A 314 -39.19 -1.38 0.20
CA ASN A 314 -40.65 -1.22 0.11
C ASN A 314 -41.39 -1.69 1.36
N SER A 315 -40.80 -2.58 2.17
CA SER A 315 -41.37 -3.03 3.44
C SER A 315 -41.33 -1.98 4.57
N GLY A 316 -40.65 -0.85 4.37
CA GLY A 316 -40.50 0.23 5.36
C GLY A 316 -39.51 -0.10 6.49
N LYS A 317 -38.86 -1.26 6.43
CA LYS A 317 -37.86 -1.74 7.39
C LYS A 317 -36.43 -1.41 6.93
N LEU A 318 -36.12 -0.11 6.83
CA LEU A 318 -34.86 0.38 6.25
C LEU A 318 -33.60 -0.13 6.98
N LYS A 319 -33.63 -0.29 8.31
CA LYS A 319 -32.49 -0.87 9.08
C LYS A 319 -32.13 -2.29 8.59
N TYR A 320 -33.13 -3.13 8.33
CA TYR A 320 -32.93 -4.48 7.81
C TYR A 320 -32.40 -4.50 6.37
N CYS A 321 -32.55 -3.42 5.62
CA CYS A 321 -31.91 -3.26 4.31
C CYS A 321 -30.40 -3.12 4.50
N LEU A 322 -29.96 -2.30 5.45
CA LEU A 322 -28.53 -2.13 5.74
C LEU A 322 -27.92 -3.38 6.37
N ASP A 323 -28.66 -4.10 7.23
CA ASP A 323 -28.20 -5.37 7.79
C ASP A 323 -27.96 -6.41 6.69
N LEU A 324 -28.84 -6.51 5.70
CA LEU A 324 -28.62 -7.35 4.51
C LEU A 324 -27.32 -7.00 3.80
N LEU A 325 -27.08 -5.70 3.57
CA LEU A 325 -25.88 -5.24 2.89
C LEU A 325 -24.62 -5.60 3.65
N ILE A 326 -24.66 -5.47 4.98
CA ILE A 326 -23.56 -5.84 5.86
C ILE A 326 -23.31 -7.35 5.74
N GLU A 327 -24.35 -8.17 5.81
CA GLU A 327 -24.23 -9.63 5.73
C GLU A 327 -23.72 -10.09 4.36
N VAL A 328 -24.30 -9.58 3.27
CA VAL A 328 -23.89 -9.93 1.90
C VAL A 328 -22.46 -9.49 1.63
N LYS A 329 -22.01 -8.36 2.18
CA LYS A 329 -20.60 -7.97 2.11
C LYS A 329 -19.72 -8.89 2.96
N GLN A 330 -20.12 -9.23 4.18
CA GLN A 330 -19.34 -10.13 5.05
C GLN A 330 -19.09 -11.49 4.39
N VAL A 331 -20.04 -12.00 3.61
CA VAL A 331 -19.87 -13.23 2.81
C VAL A 331 -18.72 -13.08 1.80
N THR A 332 -18.69 -11.97 1.06
CA THR A 332 -17.60 -11.67 0.11
C THR A 332 -16.27 -11.38 0.81
N ASP A 333 -16.28 -10.70 1.95
CA ASP A 333 -15.08 -10.46 2.76
C ASP A 333 -14.48 -11.79 3.28
N ARG A 334 -15.32 -12.77 3.65
CA ARG A 334 -14.87 -14.12 4.04
C ARG A 334 -14.20 -14.83 2.87
N LEU A 335 -14.82 -14.83 1.69
CA LEU A 335 -14.21 -15.37 0.48
C LEU A 335 -12.86 -14.70 0.18
N SER A 336 -12.83 -13.38 0.24
CA SER A 336 -11.63 -12.56 0.02
C SER A 336 -10.50 -12.93 1.01
N LYS A 337 -10.80 -13.09 2.30
CA LYS A 337 -9.81 -13.51 3.32
C LYS A 337 -9.34 -14.96 3.13
N SER A 338 -10.22 -15.87 2.74
CA SER A 338 -9.86 -17.26 2.44
C SER A 338 -8.94 -17.34 1.22
N LEU A 339 -9.25 -16.59 0.15
CA LEU A 339 -8.38 -16.46 -1.02
C LEU A 339 -7.02 -15.83 -0.65
N GLU A 340 -7.01 -14.79 0.19
CA GLU A 340 -5.76 -14.20 0.69
C GLU A 340 -4.89 -15.24 1.41
N ALA A 341 -5.46 -16.00 2.34
CA ALA A 341 -4.73 -17.03 3.08
C ALA A 341 -4.16 -18.12 2.15
N ASN A 342 -4.95 -18.55 1.16
CA ASN A 342 -4.53 -19.56 0.18
C ASN A 342 -3.40 -19.05 -0.71
N ILE A 343 -3.54 -17.85 -1.28
CA ILE A 343 -2.54 -17.25 -2.17
C ILE A 343 -1.24 -16.97 -1.42
N VAL A 344 -1.33 -16.49 -0.17
CA VAL A 344 -0.15 -16.27 0.69
C VAL A 344 0.55 -17.58 1.03
N SER A 345 -0.20 -18.68 1.19
CA SER A 345 0.38 -20.01 1.42
C SER A 345 1.15 -20.54 0.21
N GLU A 346 0.72 -20.21 -1.01
CA GLU A 346 1.39 -20.57 -2.26
C GLU A 346 2.63 -19.69 -2.53
N SER A 347 2.48 -18.37 -2.46
CA SER A 347 3.59 -17.42 -2.52
C SER A 347 3.18 -16.02 -2.04
N LYS A 348 4.00 -15.44 -1.16
CA LYS A 348 3.82 -14.06 -0.68
C LYS A 348 3.93 -13.00 -1.79
N GLU A 349 4.55 -13.31 -2.92
CA GLU A 349 4.74 -12.36 -4.02
C GLU A 349 3.49 -12.23 -4.93
N PHE A 350 2.64 -13.26 -4.98
CA PHE A 350 1.43 -13.24 -5.82
C PHE A 350 0.45 -12.15 -5.43
N VAL A 351 0.47 -11.79 -4.15
CA VAL A 351 -0.30 -10.73 -3.52
C VAL A 351 -0.07 -9.34 -4.16
N LYS A 352 1.06 -9.12 -4.83
CA LYS A 352 1.41 -7.84 -5.47
C LYS A 352 1.10 -7.80 -6.97
N LYS A 353 0.57 -8.89 -7.54
CA LYS A 353 0.32 -8.96 -8.98
C LYS A 353 -0.91 -8.14 -9.39
N PRO A 354 -0.87 -7.44 -10.53
CA PRO A 354 -2.00 -6.61 -11.00
C PRO A 354 -3.24 -7.43 -11.36
N GLN A 355 -3.09 -8.71 -11.71
CA GLN A 355 -4.22 -9.60 -11.99
C GLN A 355 -5.14 -9.77 -10.78
N LEU A 356 -4.58 -9.73 -9.57
CA LEU A 356 -5.35 -9.86 -8.33
C LEU A 356 -6.24 -8.62 -8.08
N GLU A 357 -5.80 -7.44 -8.50
CA GLU A 357 -6.59 -6.21 -8.47
C GLU A 357 -7.81 -6.31 -9.39
N ILE A 358 -7.63 -6.91 -10.59
CA ILE A 358 -8.72 -7.15 -11.53
C ILE A 358 -9.72 -8.18 -10.98
N LEU A 359 -9.22 -9.24 -10.33
CA LEU A 359 -10.08 -10.24 -9.67
C LEU A 359 -10.91 -9.59 -8.56
N LEU A 360 -10.26 -8.89 -7.63
CA LEU A 360 -10.94 -8.27 -6.51
C LEU A 360 -11.93 -7.19 -6.96
N SER A 361 -11.57 -6.36 -7.94
CA SER A 361 -12.51 -5.38 -8.50
C SER A 361 -13.70 -6.05 -9.17
N SER A 362 -13.54 -7.20 -9.83
CA SER A 362 -14.66 -7.97 -10.37
C SER A 362 -15.56 -8.57 -9.27
N MET A 363 -14.98 -9.06 -8.17
CA MET A 363 -15.74 -9.58 -7.03
C MET A 363 -16.58 -8.51 -6.33
N TYR A 364 -16.00 -7.32 -6.11
CA TYR A 364 -16.69 -6.21 -5.45
C TYR A 364 -17.54 -5.35 -6.40
N SER A 365 -17.52 -5.61 -7.71
CA SER A 365 -18.27 -4.83 -8.70
C SER A 365 -19.77 -4.77 -8.40
N ALA A 366 -20.35 -5.88 -7.94
CA ALA A 366 -21.77 -5.98 -7.58
C ALA A 366 -22.15 -5.08 -6.39
N TYR A 367 -21.16 -4.69 -5.58
CA TYR A 367 -21.35 -3.86 -4.40
C TYR A 367 -21.20 -2.36 -4.69
N ARG A 368 -20.64 -1.97 -5.84
CA ARG A 368 -20.45 -0.55 -6.17
C ARG A 368 -21.78 0.19 -6.30
N TYR A 369 -22.74 -0.43 -6.99
CA TYR A 369 -24.11 0.07 -7.08
C TYR A 369 -24.78 0.19 -5.70
N VAL A 370 -24.58 -0.80 -4.85
CA VAL A 370 -25.10 -0.81 -3.47
C VAL A 370 -24.53 0.37 -2.66
N LEU A 371 -23.26 0.69 -2.84
CA LEU A 371 -22.61 1.81 -2.16
C LEU A 371 -23.12 3.18 -2.61
N GLU A 372 -23.63 3.31 -3.85
CA GLU A 372 -24.25 4.55 -4.31
C GLU A 372 -25.58 4.83 -3.60
N ILE A 373 -26.35 3.80 -3.28
CA ILE A 373 -27.67 3.93 -2.64
C ILE A 373 -27.54 4.08 -1.11
N TYR A 374 -26.47 3.56 -0.53
CA TYR A 374 -26.25 3.55 0.92
C TYR A 374 -26.46 4.92 1.61
N PRO A 375 -25.90 6.06 1.11
CA PRO A 375 -26.12 7.37 1.71
C PRO A 375 -27.62 7.76 1.80
N GLU A 376 -28.41 7.48 0.76
CA GLU A 376 -29.84 7.81 0.73
C GLU A 376 -30.62 7.00 1.77
N ILE A 377 -30.30 5.71 1.92
CA ILE A 377 -30.95 4.84 2.92
C ILE A 377 -30.57 5.28 4.34
N GLU A 378 -29.30 5.61 4.57
CA GLU A 378 -28.83 6.06 5.88
C GLU A 378 -29.49 7.39 6.29
N GLU A 379 -29.61 8.36 5.36
CA GLU A 379 -30.31 9.62 5.60
C GLU A 379 -31.78 9.38 5.99
N ALA A 380 -32.50 8.53 5.26
CA ALA A 380 -33.89 8.19 5.58
C ALA A 380 -34.05 7.51 6.95
N ILE A 381 -33.11 6.64 7.36
CA ILE A 381 -33.12 6.01 8.69
C ILE A 381 -32.91 7.07 9.77
N LEU A 382 -31.94 7.95 9.59
CA LEU A 382 -31.64 9.01 10.55
C LEU A 382 -32.81 9.98 10.71
N GLU A 383 -33.49 10.37 9.63
CA GLU A 383 -34.71 11.17 9.71
C GLU A 383 -35.81 10.48 10.50
N GLN A 384 -36.05 9.18 10.23
CA GLN A 384 -37.08 8.41 10.91
C GLN A 384 -36.80 8.28 12.42
N GLU A 385 -35.54 8.01 12.79
CA GLU A 385 -35.14 7.88 14.20
C GLU A 385 -35.12 9.23 14.91
N CYS A 386 -34.71 10.31 14.24
CA CYS A 386 -34.77 11.67 14.78
C CYS A 386 -36.22 12.04 15.15
N ARG A 387 -37.17 11.83 14.23
CA ARG A 387 -38.60 12.11 14.48
C ARG A 387 -39.17 11.31 15.65
N LYS A 388 -38.82 10.02 15.76
CA LYS A 388 -39.26 9.17 16.89
C LYS A 388 -38.70 9.67 18.21
N ILE A 389 -37.41 9.95 18.28
CA ILE A 389 -36.76 10.42 19.52
C ILE A 389 -37.34 11.77 19.94
N VAL A 390 -37.50 12.70 18.99
CA VAL A 390 -38.07 14.02 19.23
C VAL A 390 -39.52 13.96 19.74
N GLY A 391 -40.33 13.03 19.22
CA GLY A 391 -41.74 12.89 19.61
C GLY A 391 -41.95 12.23 20.98
N ASP A 392 -41.20 11.18 21.28
CA ASP A 392 -41.53 10.26 22.38
C ASP A 392 -40.65 10.43 23.64
N THR A 393 -39.60 11.25 23.59
CA THR A 393 -38.61 11.31 24.69
C THR A 393 -38.42 12.70 25.29
N GLU A 394 -38.16 12.72 26.60
CA GLU A 394 -37.77 13.93 27.32
C GLU A 394 -36.38 14.42 26.86
N LEU A 395 -36.17 15.73 26.94
CA LEU A 395 -35.01 16.41 26.35
C LEU A 395 -33.65 15.92 26.89
N GLY A 396 -33.60 15.49 28.16
CA GLY A 396 -32.39 14.97 28.78
C GLY A 396 -32.00 13.59 28.23
N GLU A 397 -32.97 12.69 28.07
CA GLU A 397 -32.71 11.36 27.50
C GLU A 397 -32.50 11.39 25.98
N SER A 398 -33.15 12.35 25.29
CA SER A 398 -33.09 12.45 23.83
C SER A 398 -31.67 12.68 23.31
N VAL A 399 -30.85 13.46 24.02
CA VAL A 399 -29.44 13.70 23.66
C VAL A 399 -28.66 12.39 23.58
N SER A 400 -28.73 11.56 24.64
CA SER A 400 -28.02 10.29 24.69
C SER A 400 -28.44 9.32 23.56
N LYS A 401 -29.74 9.29 23.24
CA LYS A 401 -30.33 8.45 22.19
C LYS A 401 -29.90 8.91 20.79
N ILE A 402 -29.87 10.22 20.52
CA ILE A 402 -29.39 10.79 19.26
C ILE A 402 -27.92 10.42 18.99
N PHE A 403 -27.06 10.52 20.01
CA PHE A 403 -25.66 10.11 19.86
C PHE A 403 -25.48 8.59 19.78
N ALA A 404 -26.37 7.79 20.38
CA ALA A 404 -26.38 6.34 20.17
C ALA A 404 -26.67 5.98 18.70
N VAL A 405 -27.65 6.64 18.07
CA VAL A 405 -27.96 6.47 16.64
C VAL A 405 -26.80 6.93 15.75
N ALA A 406 -26.15 8.05 16.08
CA ALA A 406 -24.97 8.52 15.33
C ALA A 406 -23.79 7.54 15.42
N ARG A 407 -23.51 6.98 16.61
CA ARG A 407 -22.47 5.94 16.79
C ARG A 407 -22.81 4.65 16.06
N GLU A 408 -24.08 4.28 15.99
CA GLU A 408 -24.52 3.12 15.20
C GLU A 408 -24.29 3.34 13.70
N THR A 409 -24.53 4.56 13.21
CA THR A 409 -24.27 4.98 11.82
C THR A 409 -22.78 4.90 11.47
N GLU A 410 -21.91 5.38 12.35
CA GLU A 410 -20.46 5.25 12.18
C GLU A 410 -20.03 3.77 12.16
N LYS A 411 -20.59 2.94 13.04
CA LYS A 411 -20.32 1.49 13.04
C LYS A 411 -20.78 0.82 11.74
N ARG A 412 -21.97 1.16 11.23
CA ARG A 412 -22.47 0.66 9.94
C ARG A 412 -21.56 1.10 8.79
N CYS A 413 -21.10 2.35 8.79
CA CYS A 413 -20.11 2.85 7.83
C CYS A 413 -18.84 2.02 7.82
N TYR A 414 -18.30 1.70 8.99
CA TYR A 414 -17.10 0.89 9.11
C TYR A 414 -17.32 -0.53 8.56
N LEU A 415 -18.45 -1.16 8.89
CA LEU A 415 -18.77 -2.51 8.43
C LEU A 415 -18.98 -2.57 6.90
N LEU A 416 -19.72 -1.62 6.34
CA LEU A 416 -20.05 -1.60 4.90
C LEU A 416 -18.92 -1.11 4.02
N THR A 417 -18.20 -0.06 4.44
CA THR A 417 -17.28 0.64 3.54
C THR A 417 -15.85 0.66 4.05
N HIS A 418 -15.57 0.04 5.22
CA HIS A 418 -14.33 0.28 5.96
C HIS A 418 -14.05 1.77 6.11
N SER A 419 -15.11 2.55 6.31
CA SER A 419 -15.04 4.01 6.47
C SER A 419 -14.63 4.80 5.21
N THR A 420 -14.65 4.21 4.02
CA THR A 420 -14.40 4.96 2.77
C THR A 420 -15.54 5.92 2.41
N ALA A 421 -16.77 5.63 2.82
CA ALA A 421 -17.93 6.50 2.61
C ALA A 421 -18.10 7.59 3.69
N VAL A 422 -17.09 7.82 4.54
CA VAL A 422 -17.17 8.80 5.63
C VAL A 422 -17.50 10.20 5.12
N SER A 423 -17.00 10.61 3.94
CA SER A 423 -17.32 11.93 3.37
C SER A 423 -18.83 12.16 3.20
N ASN A 424 -19.54 11.18 2.62
CA ASN A 424 -20.99 11.25 2.43
C ASN A 424 -21.73 11.24 3.76
N ILE A 425 -21.29 10.39 4.69
CA ILE A 425 -21.92 10.25 6.01
C ILE A 425 -21.73 11.49 6.87
N LEU A 426 -20.59 12.18 6.79
CA LEU A 426 -20.36 13.39 7.57
C LEU A 426 -21.39 14.47 7.22
N ASN A 427 -21.69 14.65 5.93
CA ASN A 427 -22.73 15.58 5.49
C ASN A 427 -24.12 15.17 6.01
N ILE A 428 -24.43 13.87 5.94
CA ILE A 428 -25.70 13.31 6.44
C ILE A 428 -25.83 13.49 7.96
N LEU A 429 -24.78 13.18 8.73
CA LEU A 429 -24.75 13.36 10.19
C LEU A 429 -24.88 14.84 10.57
N GLN A 430 -24.25 15.74 9.81
CA GLN A 430 -24.36 17.18 10.02
C GLN A 430 -25.80 17.66 9.83
N ASN A 431 -26.48 17.20 8.77
CA ASN A 431 -27.91 17.48 8.57
C ASN A 431 -28.79 16.89 9.69
N PHE A 432 -28.54 15.64 10.08
CA PHE A 432 -29.26 14.97 11.17
C PHE A 432 -29.16 15.72 12.50
N PHE A 433 -27.95 16.13 12.90
CA PHE A 433 -27.76 16.90 14.13
C PHE A 433 -28.38 18.30 14.03
N ASN A 434 -28.27 18.97 12.89
CA ASN A 434 -28.89 20.28 12.69
C ASN A 434 -30.43 20.19 12.80
N ALA A 435 -31.05 19.18 12.21
CA ALA A 435 -32.49 18.95 12.32
C ALA A 435 -32.93 18.72 13.78
N TYR A 436 -32.13 17.99 14.57
CA TYR A 436 -32.38 17.84 16.00
C TYR A 436 -32.23 19.17 16.77
N LEU A 437 -31.18 19.95 16.47
CA LEU A 437 -30.94 21.26 17.08
C LEU A 437 -32.05 22.26 16.76
N ASP A 438 -32.66 22.19 15.57
CA ASP A 438 -33.79 23.06 15.21
C ASP A 438 -35.04 22.77 16.06
N HIS A 439 -35.31 21.49 16.36
CA HIS A 439 -36.35 21.14 17.33
C HIS A 439 -36.02 21.66 18.74
N PHE A 440 -34.75 21.56 19.15
CA PHE A 440 -34.28 22.11 20.42
C PHE A 440 -34.50 23.63 20.49
N LYS A 441 -34.14 24.36 19.43
CA LYS A 441 -34.37 25.82 19.29
C LYS A 441 -35.85 26.16 19.35
N HIS A 442 -36.73 25.36 18.72
CA HIS A 442 -38.17 25.61 18.77
C HIS A 442 -38.71 25.56 20.20
N ARG A 443 -38.36 24.51 20.97
CA ARG A 443 -38.74 24.41 22.38
C ARG A 443 -38.19 25.56 23.22
N LEU A 444 -36.95 25.97 22.97
CA LEU A 444 -36.36 27.11 23.67
C LEU A 444 -37.13 28.42 23.39
N LYS A 445 -37.53 28.66 22.14
CA LYS A 445 -38.35 29.83 21.77
C LYS A 445 -39.74 29.82 22.40
N GLU A 446 -40.33 28.65 22.64
CA GLU A 446 -41.59 28.55 23.39
C GLU A 446 -41.43 28.96 24.85
N ILE A 447 -40.30 28.62 25.48
CA ILE A 447 -39.97 29.08 26.84
C ILE A 447 -39.75 30.59 26.83
N GLU A 448 -38.97 31.11 25.87
CA GLU A 448 -38.70 32.54 25.74
C GLU A 448 -39.99 33.37 25.61
N LYS A 449 -40.96 32.90 24.79
CA LYS A 449 -42.27 33.56 24.66
C LYS A 449 -43.05 33.60 25.97
N LYS A 450 -42.94 32.57 26.81
CA LYS A 450 -43.57 32.56 28.13
C LYS A 450 -42.88 33.56 29.08
N CYS A 451 -41.58 33.80 28.92
CA CYS A 451 -40.85 34.82 29.70
C CYS A 451 -41.21 36.27 29.32
N THR A 452 -41.80 36.52 28.14
CA THR A 452 -42.15 37.87 27.68
C THR A 452 -43.64 38.20 27.80
N ASN A 453 -44.47 37.23 28.19
CA ASN A 453 -45.87 37.46 28.47
C ASN A 453 -46.02 38.19 29.82
N ASN A 454 -46.47 39.43 29.80
CA ASN A 454 -46.71 40.26 30.99
C ASN A 454 -48.03 39.92 31.70
N GLU A 455 -48.38 38.62 31.82
CA GLU A 455 -49.52 38.24 32.64
C GLU A 455 -49.14 38.39 34.12
N PHE A 456 -49.89 39.23 34.83
CA PHE A 456 -49.62 39.57 36.22
C PHE A 456 -49.77 38.33 37.10
N THR A 457 -48.65 37.79 37.61
CA THR A 457 -48.65 36.66 38.54
C THR A 457 -48.05 37.07 39.87
N SER A 458 -48.80 36.89 40.96
CA SER A 458 -48.36 37.20 42.33
C SER A 458 -47.27 36.27 42.88
N LEU A 459 -46.81 35.30 42.09
CA LEU A 459 -45.85 34.27 42.49
C LEU A 459 -44.77 34.08 41.41
N PRO A 460 -43.52 33.85 41.80
CA PRO A 460 -42.44 33.56 40.86
C PRO A 460 -42.66 32.22 40.15
N ASN A 461 -42.50 32.22 38.82
CA ASN A 461 -42.65 31.01 38.02
C ASN A 461 -41.38 30.16 38.00
N TRP A 462 -41.10 29.47 39.11
CA TRP A 462 -39.93 28.60 39.24
C TRP A 462 -39.88 27.46 38.23
N SER A 463 -41.05 26.97 37.78
CA SER A 463 -41.12 25.91 36.76
C SER A 463 -40.51 26.34 35.43
N LEU A 464 -40.70 27.61 35.07
CA LEU A 464 -40.16 28.19 33.84
C LEU A 464 -38.65 28.44 33.95
N PHE A 465 -38.19 28.94 35.11
CA PHE A 465 -36.75 29.10 35.38
C PHE A 465 -36.01 27.76 35.40
N GLN A 466 -36.55 26.75 36.08
CA GLN A 466 -35.99 25.40 36.11
C GLN A 466 -36.03 24.73 34.75
N SER A 467 -37.08 24.95 33.94
CA SER A 467 -37.13 24.47 32.56
C SER A 467 -36.03 25.11 31.70
N ALA A 468 -35.81 26.42 31.81
CA ALA A 468 -34.73 27.10 31.09
C ALA A 468 -33.35 26.57 31.50
N LEU A 469 -33.12 26.33 32.81
CA LEU A 469 -31.88 25.73 33.32
C LEU A 469 -31.66 24.31 32.80
N PHE A 470 -32.71 23.49 32.77
CA PHE A 470 -32.64 22.13 32.21
C PHE A 470 -32.33 22.16 30.71
N HIS A 471 -32.95 23.08 29.95
CA HIS A 471 -32.63 23.30 28.54
C HIS A 471 -31.18 23.71 28.34
N LEU A 472 -30.64 24.60 29.18
CA LEU A 472 -29.22 24.98 29.12
C LEU A 472 -28.30 23.78 29.41
N GLN A 473 -28.64 22.96 30.41
CA GLN A 473 -27.90 21.74 30.73
C GLN A 473 -27.90 20.74 29.57
N SER A 474 -29.06 20.48 28.96
CA SER A 474 -29.16 19.55 27.82
C SER A 474 -28.43 20.08 26.57
N ALA A 475 -28.38 21.41 26.35
CA ALA A 475 -27.58 22.00 25.28
C ALA A 475 -26.08 21.81 25.54
N GLY A 476 -25.66 21.97 26.80
CA GLY A 476 -24.30 21.67 27.25
C GLY A 476 -23.93 20.19 27.08
N ASP A 477 -24.84 19.28 27.42
CA ASP A 477 -24.61 17.83 27.28
C ASP A 477 -24.51 17.44 25.81
N PHE A 478 -25.36 18.02 24.96
CA PHE A 478 -25.25 17.83 23.52
C PHE A 478 -23.89 18.29 23.00
N MET A 479 -23.41 19.48 23.41
CA MET A 479 -22.10 19.98 22.98
C MET A 479 -20.96 19.08 23.48
N PHE A 480 -21.03 18.63 24.74
CA PHE A 480 -20.03 17.74 25.30
C PHE A 480 -19.97 16.42 24.51
N GLN A 481 -21.11 15.77 24.28
CA GLN A 481 -21.18 14.55 23.47
C GLN A 481 -20.75 14.77 22.01
N LEU A 482 -21.04 15.95 21.44
CA LEU A 482 -20.58 16.32 20.08
C LEU A 482 -19.06 16.35 20.02
N THR A 483 -18.38 16.96 21.00
CA THR A 483 -16.91 17.01 21.02
C THR A 483 -16.27 15.62 21.13
N LEU A 484 -16.83 14.73 21.98
CA LEU A 484 -16.38 13.35 22.09
C LEU A 484 -16.60 12.57 20.78
N PHE A 485 -17.74 12.77 20.13
CA PHE A 485 -18.06 12.11 18.87
C PHE A 485 -17.19 12.62 17.71
N GLU A 486 -16.87 13.92 17.67
CA GLU A 486 -15.92 14.46 16.70
C GLU A 486 -14.51 13.89 16.87
N GLU A 487 -14.06 13.69 18.11
CA GLU A 487 -12.78 13.02 18.38
C GLU A 487 -12.79 11.57 17.88
N GLN A 488 -13.89 10.84 18.11
CA GLN A 488 -14.08 9.48 17.59
C GLN A 488 -14.01 9.46 16.05
N LEU A 489 -14.75 10.34 15.36
CA LEU A 489 -14.72 10.44 13.90
C LEU A 489 -13.32 10.80 13.37
N ARG A 490 -12.59 11.64 14.09
CA ARG A 490 -11.20 12.01 13.74
C ARG A 490 -10.29 10.78 13.79
N ASN A 491 -10.37 9.99 14.86
CA ASN A 491 -9.58 8.77 15.01
C ASN A 491 -9.89 7.79 13.86
N THR A 492 -11.15 7.61 13.51
CA THR A 492 -11.56 6.80 12.35
C THR A 492 -10.95 7.33 11.04
N CYS A 493 -10.95 8.65 10.82
CA CYS A 493 -10.32 9.27 9.65
C CYS A 493 -8.79 9.10 9.63
N GLU A 494 -8.12 9.20 10.79
CA GLU A 494 -6.68 9.01 10.90
C GLU A 494 -6.28 7.56 10.61
N GLU A 495 -7.02 6.58 11.13
CA GLU A 495 -6.84 5.15 10.83
C GLU A 495 -6.96 4.86 9.34
N LEU A 496 -8.00 5.40 8.68
CA LEU A 496 -8.16 5.28 7.23
C LEU A 496 -6.96 5.82 6.47
N SER A 497 -6.52 7.02 6.85
CA SER A 497 -5.42 7.68 6.18
C SER A 497 -4.08 6.96 6.42
N GLY A 498 -3.94 6.23 7.54
CA GLY A 498 -2.86 5.28 7.75
C GLY A 498 -2.94 4.11 6.75
N LYS A 499 -4.12 3.49 6.62
CA LYS A 499 -4.37 2.37 5.70
C LYS A 499 -4.14 2.71 4.23
N MET A 500 -4.41 3.94 3.81
CA MET A 500 -4.19 4.40 2.41
C MET A 500 -2.72 4.68 2.07
N LYS A 501 -1.86 4.93 3.06
CA LYS A 501 -0.44 5.29 2.83
C LYS A 501 0.51 4.12 2.79
N CYS A 502 0.11 2.98 3.35
CA CYS A 502 0.98 1.84 3.48
C CYS A 502 0.89 0.96 2.23
N ASP A 503 2.04 0.39 1.82
CA ASP A 503 2.12 -0.64 0.79
C ASP A 503 1.55 -1.97 1.28
N PHE A 504 0.26 -1.97 1.63
CA PHE A 504 -0.45 -3.16 2.06
C PHE A 504 -0.77 -4.06 0.86
N ASN A 505 -1.02 -5.32 1.20
CA ASN A 505 -1.66 -6.31 0.35
C ASN A 505 -2.86 -5.69 -0.42
N ILE A 506 -3.02 -6.01 -1.70
CA ILE A 506 -4.18 -5.57 -2.53
C ILE A 506 -5.51 -5.91 -1.83
N PHE A 507 -5.60 -7.03 -1.11
CA PHE A 507 -6.75 -7.43 -0.29
C PHE A 507 -7.12 -6.42 0.82
N GLN A 508 -6.16 -5.63 1.29
CA GLN A 508 -6.34 -4.61 2.34
C GLN A 508 -6.59 -3.21 1.75
N ARG A 509 -6.47 -3.05 0.42
CA ARG A 509 -6.73 -1.80 -0.31
C ARG A 509 -8.19 -1.72 -0.79
N LEU A 510 -9.15 -1.96 0.11
CA LEU A 510 -10.58 -1.88 -0.23
C LEU A 510 -11.01 -0.47 -0.69
N HIS A 511 -10.28 0.57 -0.28
CA HIS A 511 -10.44 1.92 -0.80
C HIS A 511 -10.16 2.03 -2.30
N ASP A 512 -9.28 1.17 -2.84
CA ASP A 512 -8.99 1.17 -4.26
C ASP A 512 -10.03 0.43 -5.10
N LEU A 513 -10.64 -0.58 -4.49
CA LEU A 513 -11.57 -1.52 -5.11
C LEU A 513 -13.03 -1.01 -5.11
N LEU A 514 -13.42 -0.27 -4.07
CA LEU A 514 -14.81 0.16 -3.85
C LEU A 514 -15.10 1.59 -4.34
N LEU A 515 -14.10 2.46 -4.44
CA LEU A 515 -14.30 3.88 -4.75
C LEU A 515 -13.99 4.23 -6.20
N ASP A 516 -14.82 5.11 -6.74
CA ASP A 516 -14.61 5.82 -8.01
C ASP A 516 -13.47 6.84 -7.91
N ALA A 517 -12.88 7.21 -9.04
CA ALA A 517 -11.79 8.20 -9.09
C ALA A 517 -12.20 9.56 -8.48
N SER A 518 -13.47 9.97 -8.66
CA SER A 518 -14.03 11.19 -8.05
C SER A 518 -14.16 11.06 -6.53
N ALA A 519 -14.75 9.96 -6.05
CA ALA A 519 -14.94 9.68 -4.63
C ALA A 519 -13.60 9.55 -3.88
N LYS A 520 -12.57 8.95 -4.53
CA LYS A 520 -11.20 8.92 -4.02
C LYS A 520 -10.60 10.33 -3.87
N SER A 521 -10.81 11.22 -4.85
CA SER A 521 -10.35 12.61 -4.76
C SER A 521 -11.01 13.34 -3.59
N SER A 522 -12.34 13.26 -3.48
CA SER A 522 -13.08 13.91 -2.41
C SER A 522 -12.69 13.39 -1.02
N LEU A 523 -12.46 12.09 -0.88
CA LEU A 523 -11.96 11.50 0.37
C LEU A 523 -10.55 12.00 0.70
N ASN A 524 -9.65 12.04 -0.29
CA ASN A 524 -8.29 12.53 -0.09
C ASN A 524 -8.25 14.01 0.30
N ASP A 525 -9.10 14.84 -0.33
CA ASP A 525 -9.23 16.26 0.00
C ASP A 525 -9.70 16.41 1.45
N LEU A 526 -10.73 15.66 1.88
CA LEU A 526 -11.23 15.66 3.25
C LEU A 526 -10.15 15.21 4.26
N LEU A 527 -9.43 14.13 3.97
CA LEU A 527 -8.34 13.64 4.83
C LEU A 527 -7.17 14.63 4.90
N LEU A 528 -6.87 15.35 3.82
CA LEU A 528 -5.87 16.41 3.81
C LEU A 528 -6.32 17.62 4.64
N HIS A 529 -7.60 17.99 4.57
CA HIS A 529 -8.18 19.04 5.40
C HIS A 529 -8.10 18.70 6.89
N ILE A 530 -8.42 17.46 7.29
CA ILE A 530 -8.33 17.01 8.69
C ILE A 530 -6.88 17.00 9.19
N LYS A 531 -5.90 16.66 8.34
CA LYS A 531 -4.47 16.58 8.72
C LYS A 531 -3.77 17.93 8.85
N ARG A 532 -4.22 18.96 8.13
CA ARG A 532 -3.65 20.31 8.25
C ARG A 532 -4.13 20.94 9.57
N LYS A 533 -3.48 20.62 10.68
CA LYS A 533 -3.68 21.31 11.97
C LYS A 533 -3.32 22.80 11.82
N GLN A 534 -4.31 23.66 11.55
CA GLN A 534 -4.16 25.12 11.64
C GLN A 534 -5.41 25.76 12.25
N GLY A 535 -5.43 25.94 13.57
CA GLY A 535 -6.45 26.76 14.27
C GLY A 535 -7.88 26.19 14.22
N ASN A 536 -8.87 26.99 14.65
CA ASN A 536 -10.30 26.65 14.82
C ASN A 536 -11.02 26.03 13.58
N SER A 537 -10.33 25.77 12.48
CA SER A 537 -10.81 25.06 11.28
C SER A 537 -10.60 23.54 11.34
N THR A 538 -10.33 22.98 12.52
CA THR A 538 -10.15 21.53 12.75
C THR A 538 -11.45 20.75 12.98
N LEU A 539 -12.58 21.43 13.16
CA LEU A 539 -13.87 20.81 13.49
C LEU A 539 -14.45 20.05 12.28
N ILE A 540 -14.85 18.80 12.49
CA ILE A 540 -15.36 17.93 11.42
C ILE A 540 -16.82 18.28 11.10
N LEU A 541 -17.62 18.54 12.14
CA LEU A 541 -19.04 18.88 12.07
C LEU A 541 -19.24 20.37 12.35
N HIS A 542 -18.53 21.23 11.59
CA HIS A 542 -18.43 22.65 11.87
C HIS A 542 -19.79 23.36 11.99
N SER A 543 -20.75 23.13 11.08
CA SER A 543 -22.04 23.83 11.20
C SER A 543 -22.80 23.43 12.46
N THR A 544 -22.74 22.14 12.83
CA THR A 544 -23.42 21.60 14.00
C THR A 544 -22.84 22.20 15.27
N TYR A 545 -21.49 22.28 15.33
CA TYR A 545 -20.79 22.92 16.43
C TYR A 545 -21.20 24.39 16.58
N MET A 546 -21.16 25.17 15.49
CA MET A 546 -21.54 26.58 15.52
C MET A 546 -23.02 26.78 15.89
N ASN A 547 -23.91 25.93 15.36
CA ASN A 547 -25.33 25.97 15.69
C ASN A 547 -25.60 25.66 17.16
N CYS A 548 -24.91 24.67 17.73
CA CYS A 548 -25.01 24.34 19.15
C CYS A 548 -24.39 25.44 20.03
N GLN A 549 -23.27 26.05 19.62
CA GLN A 549 -22.68 27.19 20.33
C GLN A 549 -23.65 28.37 20.40
N THR A 550 -24.31 28.72 19.29
CA THR A 550 -25.35 29.74 19.28
C THR A 550 -26.53 29.36 20.17
N LEU A 551 -26.97 28.10 20.13
CA LEU A 551 -28.04 27.60 20.99
C LEU A 551 -27.68 27.71 22.48
N CYS A 552 -26.46 27.39 22.90
CA CYS A 552 -26.02 27.56 24.28
C CYS A 552 -26.08 29.04 24.71
N ARG A 553 -25.70 29.97 23.83
CA ARG A 553 -25.82 31.41 24.10
C ARG A 553 -27.27 31.87 24.23
N GLU A 554 -28.12 31.45 23.31
CA GLU A 554 -29.57 31.73 23.35
C GLU A 554 -30.20 31.14 24.62
N ALA A 555 -29.83 29.91 24.99
CA ALA A 555 -30.36 29.24 26.19
C ALA A 555 -29.98 29.99 27.47
N THR A 556 -28.74 30.45 27.59
CA THR A 556 -28.31 31.28 28.72
C THR A 556 -29.06 32.61 28.77
N ASP A 557 -29.28 33.28 27.63
CA ASP A 557 -30.07 34.52 27.60
C ASP A 557 -31.52 34.28 28.05
N VAL A 558 -32.13 33.15 27.66
CA VAL A 558 -33.47 32.76 28.14
C VAL A 558 -33.47 32.46 29.63
N VAL A 559 -32.42 31.82 30.18
CA VAL A 559 -32.27 31.63 31.64
C VAL A 559 -32.22 32.97 32.37
N LEU A 560 -31.45 33.94 31.86
CA LEU A 560 -31.36 35.28 32.45
C LEU A 560 -32.70 36.03 32.35
N LYS A 561 -33.38 35.96 31.20
CA LYS A 561 -34.73 36.53 31.02
C LYS A 561 -35.74 35.90 31.98
N ALA A 562 -35.69 34.58 32.16
CA ALA A 562 -36.55 33.86 33.08
C ALA A 562 -36.32 34.28 34.54
N ALA A 563 -35.05 34.47 34.94
CA ALA A 563 -34.70 34.93 36.28
C ALA A 563 -35.17 36.37 36.55
N VAL A 564 -35.06 37.26 35.57
CA VAL A 564 -35.40 38.68 35.76
C VAL A 564 -36.87 38.98 35.44
N HIS A 565 -37.63 38.01 34.92
CA HIS A 565 -39.05 38.18 34.58
C HIS A 565 -39.90 38.66 35.77
N TYR A 566 -39.79 37.98 36.92
CA TYR A 566 -40.52 38.36 38.14
C TYR A 566 -40.11 39.76 38.63
N VAL A 567 -38.82 40.08 38.55
CA VAL A 567 -38.28 41.39 38.89
C VAL A 567 -38.88 42.47 37.98
N ASN A 568 -38.90 42.26 36.68
CA ASN A 568 -39.44 43.23 35.71
C ASN A 568 -40.93 43.50 35.89
N ILE A 569 -41.73 42.50 36.29
CA ILE A 569 -43.15 42.70 36.61
C ILE A 569 -43.28 43.68 37.78
N HIS A 570 -42.59 43.43 38.89
CA HIS A 570 -42.65 44.27 40.08
C HIS A 570 -41.98 45.63 39.93
N LEU A 571 -40.94 45.75 39.09
CA LEU A 571 -40.32 47.03 38.77
C LEU A 571 -41.25 47.94 37.95
N ASN A 572 -42.06 47.38 37.05
CA ASN A 572 -43.05 48.14 36.28
C ASN A 572 -44.23 48.63 37.13
N GLU A 573 -44.40 48.09 38.34
CA GLU A 573 -45.43 48.49 39.30
C GLU A 573 -45.01 49.65 40.20
N ILE A 574 -43.72 50.04 40.18
CA ILE A 574 -43.22 51.19 40.94
C ILE A 574 -43.94 52.45 40.46
N LYS A 575 -44.93 52.88 41.25
CA LYS A 575 -45.65 54.12 41.07
C LYS A 575 -45.30 55.04 42.22
N PHE A 576 -44.55 56.09 41.92
CA PHE A 576 -44.40 57.21 42.82
C PHE A 576 -45.74 57.97 42.85
N THR A 577 -46.45 57.89 43.97
CA THR A 577 -47.67 58.68 44.17
C THR A 577 -47.26 60.15 44.32
N GLU A 578 -47.97 61.05 43.65
CA GLU A 578 -47.80 62.49 43.85
C GLU A 578 -48.19 62.81 45.30
N TYR A 579 -47.23 63.28 46.09
CA TYR A 579 -47.48 63.70 47.46
C TYR A 579 -47.95 65.16 47.41
N ASP A 580 -49.23 65.40 47.58
CA ASP A 580 -49.86 66.73 47.45
C ASP A 580 -49.75 67.56 48.76
N GLY A 581 -48.70 67.33 49.56
CA GLY A 581 -48.53 67.90 50.90
C GLY A 581 -47.23 68.70 51.07
N ASP A 582 -47.35 69.96 51.52
CA ASP A 582 -46.26 70.93 51.75
C ASP A 582 -45.39 70.67 53.01
N ASP A 583 -45.55 69.54 53.70
CA ASP A 583 -44.84 69.26 54.96
C ASP A 583 -43.62 68.33 54.74
N GLU A 584 -42.45 68.71 55.29
CA GLU A 584 -41.25 67.86 55.34
C GLU A 584 -41.56 66.54 56.07
N VAL A 585 -41.75 65.46 55.32
CA VAL A 585 -41.98 64.13 55.90
C VAL A 585 -40.69 63.66 56.61
N PRO A 586 -40.75 63.25 57.89
CA PRO A 586 -39.57 62.81 58.63
C PRO A 586 -38.89 61.60 57.97
N LEU A 587 -37.55 61.58 57.97
CA LEU A 587 -36.71 60.52 57.40
C LEU A 587 -37.04 59.10 57.90
N PHE A 588 -37.63 58.94 59.10
CA PHE A 588 -38.03 57.63 59.64
C PHE A 588 -39.32 57.07 59.01
N THR A 589 -40.03 57.86 58.21
CA THR A 589 -41.30 57.47 57.56
C THR A 589 -41.05 56.63 56.30
N TYR A 590 -39.85 56.71 55.74
CA TYR A 590 -39.49 56.00 54.54
C TYR A 590 -39.02 54.58 54.88
N SER A 591 -39.67 53.59 54.28
CA SER A 591 -39.28 52.19 54.30
C SER A 591 -39.18 51.70 52.86
N PRO A 592 -38.37 50.66 52.57
CA PRO A 592 -38.31 50.10 51.22
C PRO A 592 -39.72 49.71 50.74
N GLN A 593 -40.04 50.03 49.49
CA GLN A 593 -41.36 49.74 48.93
C GLN A 593 -41.65 48.24 48.94
N GLU A 594 -42.93 47.87 49.03
CA GLU A 594 -43.35 46.46 49.06
C GLU A 594 -42.81 45.69 47.85
N HIS A 595 -42.90 46.27 46.64
CA HIS A 595 -42.35 45.68 45.41
C HIS A 595 -40.83 45.46 45.47
N ILE A 596 -40.09 46.38 46.09
CA ILE A 596 -38.64 46.30 46.26
C ILE A 596 -38.26 45.21 47.29
N THR A 597 -39.00 45.11 48.40
CA THR A 597 -38.79 44.02 49.38
C THR A 597 -39.14 42.65 48.80
N GLN A 598 -40.19 42.55 47.97
CA GLN A 598 -40.54 41.31 47.25
C GLN A 598 -39.46 40.90 46.25
N ILE A 599 -38.84 41.86 45.54
CA ILE A 599 -37.68 41.61 44.68
C ILE A 599 -36.49 41.10 45.52
N GLY A 600 -36.18 41.75 46.64
CA GLY A 600 -35.09 41.32 47.52
C GLY A 600 -35.26 39.89 48.03
N GLN A 601 -36.45 39.54 48.54
CA GLN A 601 -36.78 38.18 48.97
C GLN A 601 -36.67 37.17 47.83
N TYR A 602 -37.13 37.53 46.63
CA TYR A 602 -37.01 36.68 45.45
C TYR A 602 -35.54 36.38 45.11
N LEU A 603 -34.69 37.41 45.05
CA LEU A 603 -33.27 37.28 44.70
C LEU A 603 -32.52 36.34 45.66
N LEU A 604 -32.81 36.42 46.96
CA LEU A 604 -32.23 35.54 47.98
C LEU A 604 -32.59 34.06 47.82
N THR A 605 -33.69 33.75 47.11
CA THR A 605 -34.13 32.36 46.85
C THR A 605 -33.56 31.75 45.57
N ILE A 606 -33.08 32.57 44.61
CA ILE A 606 -32.50 32.09 43.34
C ILE A 606 -31.37 31.06 43.50
N PRO A 607 -30.39 31.23 44.42
CA PRO A 607 -29.31 30.26 44.59
C PRO A 607 -29.80 28.83 44.85
N GLN A 608 -30.89 28.65 45.61
CA GLN A 608 -31.47 27.34 45.93
C GLN A 608 -31.99 26.61 44.69
N HIS A 609 -32.38 27.34 43.64
CA HIS A 609 -32.85 26.78 42.38
C HIS A 609 -31.72 26.50 41.37
N ILE A 610 -30.55 27.11 41.56
CA ILE A 610 -29.34 26.87 40.75
C ILE A 610 -28.55 25.68 41.32
N GLU A 611 -28.52 25.54 42.65
CA GLU A 611 -27.74 24.52 43.37
C GLU A 611 -27.89 23.09 42.81
N PRO A 612 -29.10 22.58 42.46
CA PRO A 612 -29.27 21.24 41.87
C PRO A 612 -28.45 20.99 40.61
N PHE A 613 -28.13 22.04 39.85
CA PHE A 613 -27.38 21.96 38.60
C PHE A 613 -25.86 22.07 38.81
N THR A 614 -25.40 22.45 40.01
CA THR A 614 -24.00 22.72 40.35
C THR A 614 -23.39 21.74 41.36
N LEU A 615 -24.19 20.91 42.05
CA LEU A 615 -23.76 19.99 43.12
C LEU A 615 -22.78 18.87 42.71
N GLN A 616 -22.58 18.60 41.42
CA GLN A 616 -21.78 17.45 40.93
C GLN A 616 -20.66 17.81 39.94
N GLU A 617 -20.16 19.05 39.92
CA GLU A 617 -19.25 19.54 38.86
C GLU A 617 -19.80 19.21 37.47
N ASN A 618 -21.01 19.69 37.19
CA ASN A 618 -21.70 19.45 35.93
C ASN A 618 -20.94 20.08 34.74
N SER A 619 -19.94 19.36 34.24
CA SER A 619 -19.07 19.75 33.13
C SER A 619 -19.86 20.21 31.90
N PRO A 620 -20.95 19.51 31.49
CA PRO A 620 -21.86 19.99 30.45
C PRO A 620 -22.42 21.40 30.69
N PHE A 621 -22.90 21.68 31.90
CA PHE A 621 -23.51 22.97 32.25
C PHE A 621 -22.47 24.10 32.27
N LYS A 622 -21.28 23.84 32.83
CA LYS A 622 -20.13 24.76 32.80
C LYS A 622 -19.68 25.06 31.36
N LEU A 623 -19.65 24.03 30.51
CA LEU A 623 -19.29 24.15 29.10
C LEU A 623 -20.27 25.05 28.35
N ALA A 624 -21.58 24.89 28.56
CA ALA A 624 -22.59 25.72 27.92
C ALA A 624 -22.43 27.22 28.26
N LEU A 625 -22.19 27.52 29.54
CA LEU A 625 -21.99 28.89 30.03
C LEU A 625 -20.70 29.54 29.51
N SER A 626 -19.64 28.75 29.30
CA SER A 626 -18.36 29.26 28.79
C SER A 626 -18.49 29.98 27.44
N PHE A 627 -19.49 29.63 26.63
CA PHE A 627 -19.73 30.28 25.33
C PHE A 627 -20.34 31.69 25.43
N THR A 628 -20.83 32.08 26.60
CA THR A 628 -21.41 33.42 26.86
C THR A 628 -20.44 34.40 27.47
N ALA A 629 -19.37 33.91 28.10
CA ALA A 629 -18.27 34.72 28.59
C ALA A 629 -17.47 35.28 27.39
N GLN A 630 -17.94 36.36 26.79
CA GLN A 630 -17.17 37.06 25.76
C GLN A 630 -15.95 37.72 26.43
N ASN A 631 -14.75 37.24 26.09
CA ASN A 631 -13.45 37.91 26.29
C ASN A 631 -12.93 38.09 27.73
N SER A 632 -13.04 37.07 28.59
CA SER A 632 -12.11 36.96 29.72
C SER A 632 -11.50 35.56 29.76
N ASP A 633 -10.17 35.48 29.76
CA ASP A 633 -9.34 34.27 29.99
C ASP A 633 -9.57 33.63 31.38
N THR A 634 -10.69 33.92 32.04
CA THR A 634 -11.06 33.40 33.34
C THR A 634 -11.86 32.12 33.14
N SER A 635 -11.27 30.98 33.51
CA SER A 635 -12.03 29.76 33.73
C SER A 635 -13.22 30.06 34.66
N ILE A 636 -14.42 29.61 34.28
CA ILE A 636 -15.60 29.71 35.15
C ILE A 636 -15.39 28.71 36.30
N ASP A 637 -14.71 29.13 37.36
CA ASP A 637 -14.40 28.25 38.48
C ASP A 637 -15.65 27.96 39.34
N ASN A 638 -16.51 28.96 39.50
CA ASN A 638 -17.80 28.83 40.20
C ASN A 638 -18.97 29.25 39.29
N VAL A 639 -19.76 28.25 38.87
CA VAL A 639 -20.89 28.44 37.95
C VAL A 639 -22.04 29.23 38.59
N THR A 640 -22.32 28.97 39.87
CA THR A 640 -23.38 29.68 40.62
C THR A 640 -23.05 31.16 40.73
N GLU A 641 -21.80 31.49 41.04
CA GLU A 641 -21.33 32.87 41.14
C GLU A 641 -21.41 33.60 39.79
N PHE A 642 -21.00 32.94 38.69
CA PHE A 642 -21.09 33.51 37.35
C PHE A 642 -22.54 33.83 36.96
N LEU A 643 -23.47 32.89 37.17
CA LEU A 643 -24.87 33.09 36.82
C LEU A 643 -25.54 34.14 37.71
N LEU A 644 -25.28 34.12 39.02
CA LEU A 644 -25.79 35.13 39.96
C LEU A 644 -25.28 36.53 39.60
N LYS A 645 -23.99 36.68 39.29
CA LYS A 645 -23.43 37.95 38.83
C LYS A 645 -24.13 38.47 37.57
N ALA A 646 -24.38 37.59 36.59
CA ALA A 646 -25.08 37.96 35.36
C ALA A 646 -26.55 38.35 35.61
N ILE A 647 -27.23 37.66 36.54
CA ILE A 647 -28.60 38.01 36.96
C ILE A 647 -28.61 39.37 37.66
N ILE A 648 -27.72 39.59 38.64
CA ILE A 648 -27.60 40.86 39.37
C ILE A 648 -27.35 42.00 38.39
N GLN A 649 -26.43 41.83 37.43
CA GLN A 649 -26.16 42.85 36.43
C GLN A 649 -27.38 43.18 35.56
N LYS A 650 -28.18 42.17 35.18
CA LYS A 650 -29.45 42.38 34.46
C LYS A 650 -30.52 43.05 35.31
N VAL A 651 -30.59 42.74 36.62
CA VAL A 651 -31.48 43.40 37.58
C VAL A 651 -31.10 44.86 37.74
N VAL A 652 -29.81 45.17 37.92
CA VAL A 652 -29.25 46.52 37.96
C VAL A 652 -29.61 47.29 36.69
N ASP A 653 -29.35 46.72 35.51
CA ASP A 653 -29.66 47.39 34.23
C ASP A 653 -31.17 47.65 34.09
N SER A 654 -32.03 46.74 34.59
CA SER A 654 -33.49 46.92 34.56
C SER A 654 -33.97 47.99 35.55
N LEU A 655 -33.43 48.01 36.76
CA LEU A 655 -33.65 49.06 37.75
C LEU A 655 -33.27 50.44 37.21
N ILE A 656 -32.09 50.56 36.61
CA ILE A 656 -31.60 51.81 36.01
C ILE A 656 -32.54 52.28 34.89
N SER A 657 -33.01 51.37 34.03
CA SER A 657 -33.96 51.72 32.97
C SER A 657 -35.25 52.31 33.52
N VAL A 658 -35.82 51.71 34.56
CA VAL A 658 -37.06 52.20 35.19
C VAL A 658 -36.84 53.56 35.87
N ILE A 659 -35.70 53.74 36.55
CA ILE A 659 -35.34 55.01 37.20
C ILE A 659 -35.19 56.14 36.16
N ILE A 660 -34.56 55.86 35.01
CA ILE A 660 -34.36 56.86 33.94
C ILE A 660 -35.68 57.23 33.25
N ASP A 661 -36.59 56.26 33.07
CA ASP A 661 -37.89 56.49 32.43
C ASP A 661 -38.84 57.33 33.30
N GLN A 662 -38.57 57.42 34.61
CA GLN A 662 -39.37 58.21 35.56
C GLN A 662 -38.84 59.66 35.66
N LYS A 663 -39.72 60.65 35.49
CA LYS A 663 -39.38 62.07 35.69
C LYS A 663 -39.35 62.40 37.19
N LEU A 664 -38.15 62.41 37.78
CA LEU A 664 -37.91 62.78 39.18
C LEU A 664 -38.12 64.28 39.39
N ASN A 665 -39.33 64.68 39.82
CA ASN A 665 -39.68 66.09 40.04
C ASN A 665 -39.82 66.48 41.53
N ASP A 666 -39.96 65.50 42.44
CA ASP A 666 -40.22 65.70 43.87
C ASP A 666 -39.05 65.16 44.72
N ASP A 667 -38.66 65.89 45.77
CA ASP A 667 -37.61 65.50 46.72
C ASP A 667 -38.01 64.28 47.56
N HIS A 668 -39.32 64.05 47.78
CA HIS A 668 -39.83 62.83 48.42
C HIS A 668 -39.54 61.58 47.58
N HIS A 669 -39.66 61.68 46.25
CA HIS A 669 -39.36 60.57 45.34
C HIS A 669 -37.88 60.23 45.32
N LYS A 670 -37.01 61.24 45.42
CA LYS A 670 -35.55 61.03 45.55
C LYS A 670 -35.20 60.31 46.86
N GLN A 671 -35.78 60.73 47.98
CA GLN A 671 -35.52 60.11 49.29
C GLN A 671 -36.01 58.66 49.35
N GLN A 672 -37.21 58.37 48.81
CA GLN A 672 -37.71 57.01 48.73
C GLN A 672 -36.83 56.11 47.85
N LEU A 673 -36.38 56.61 46.70
CA LEU A 673 -35.56 55.86 45.75
C LEU A 673 -34.15 55.60 46.29
N ILE A 674 -33.59 56.50 47.11
CA ILE A 674 -32.34 56.26 47.85
C ILE A 674 -32.50 55.04 48.78
N ILE A 675 -33.60 54.96 49.53
CA ILE A 675 -33.85 53.87 50.48
C ILE A 675 -34.11 52.54 49.76
N ASP A 676 -34.80 52.58 48.62
CA ASP A 676 -35.02 51.41 47.78
C ASP A 676 -33.70 50.88 47.16
N ILE A 677 -32.80 51.77 46.70
CA ILE A 677 -31.47 51.39 46.19
C ILE A 677 -30.58 50.84 47.32
N GLU A 678 -30.60 51.46 48.50
CA GLU A 678 -29.83 51.01 49.66
C GLU A 678 -30.24 49.58 50.07
N TYR A 679 -31.54 49.30 50.15
CA TYR A 679 -32.03 47.95 50.45
C TYR A 679 -31.61 46.91 49.40
N ILE A 680 -31.73 47.22 48.10
CA ILE A 680 -31.30 46.27 47.05
C ILE A 680 -29.80 46.04 47.08
N SER A 681 -29.01 47.08 47.41
CA SER A 681 -27.56 46.97 47.54
C SER A 681 -27.17 46.07 48.72
N GLU A 682 -27.87 46.17 49.86
CA GLU A 682 -27.71 45.23 50.98
C GLU A 682 -28.04 43.79 50.58
N VAL A 683 -29.09 43.58 49.78
CA VAL A 683 -29.44 42.24 49.26
C VAL A 683 -28.34 41.69 48.34
N PHE A 684 -27.69 42.53 47.53
CA PHE A 684 -26.56 42.11 46.71
C PHE A 684 -25.34 41.74 47.57
N ASP A 685 -25.07 42.52 48.62
CA ASP A 685 -24.01 42.22 49.59
C ASP A 685 -24.24 40.87 50.30
N ASP A 686 -25.50 40.57 50.68
CA ASP A 686 -25.91 39.28 51.27
C ASP A 686 -25.72 38.10 50.30
N LEU A 687 -25.83 38.35 49.00
CA LEU A 687 -25.52 37.37 47.94
C LEU A 687 -24.01 37.24 47.66
N GLY A 688 -23.17 38.03 48.34
CA GLY A 688 -21.71 38.03 48.21
C GLY A 688 -21.18 38.93 47.09
N PHE A 689 -22.02 39.80 46.52
CA PHE A 689 -21.66 40.72 45.45
C PHE A 689 -21.75 42.15 45.98
N GLY A 690 -20.58 42.81 46.15
CA GLY A 690 -20.49 44.19 46.63
C GLY A 690 -21.37 45.19 45.86
N PRO A 691 -21.51 46.44 46.34
CA PRO A 691 -22.34 47.45 45.70
C PRO A 691 -21.90 47.71 44.25
N ASP A 692 -22.85 47.61 43.31
CA ASP A 692 -22.57 47.84 41.89
C ASP A 692 -22.19 49.31 41.65
N ALA A 693 -21.08 49.52 40.94
CA ALA A 693 -20.54 50.85 40.70
C ALA A 693 -21.53 51.79 39.96
N LYS A 694 -22.44 51.25 39.15
CA LYS A 694 -23.47 52.06 38.45
C LYS A 694 -24.55 52.52 39.41
N LEU A 695 -25.03 51.64 40.31
CA LEU A 695 -26.01 52.01 41.33
C LEU A 695 -25.42 53.01 42.32
N GLN A 696 -24.15 52.84 42.70
CA GLN A 696 -23.45 53.78 43.58
C GLN A 696 -23.37 55.18 42.95
N ASN A 697 -23.01 55.28 41.67
CA ASN A 697 -22.97 56.57 40.96
C ASN A 697 -24.35 57.22 40.87
N ILE A 698 -25.43 56.45 40.72
CA ILE A 698 -26.80 56.98 40.72
C ILE A 698 -27.19 57.47 42.11
N MET A 699 -26.87 56.71 43.14
CA MET A 699 -27.11 57.09 44.53
C MET A 699 -26.35 58.37 44.91
N ASP A 700 -25.11 58.51 44.48
CA ASP A 700 -24.30 59.73 44.69
C ASP A 700 -24.91 60.95 43.97
N ASN A 701 -25.46 60.76 42.76
CA ASN A 701 -26.16 61.82 42.01
C ASN A 701 -27.52 62.20 42.60
N LEU A 702 -28.19 61.29 43.32
CA LEU A 702 -29.47 61.57 44.00
C LEU A 702 -29.27 62.26 45.36
N LYS A 703 -28.10 62.05 45.98
CA LYS A 703 -27.69 62.67 47.26
C LYS A 703 -27.03 64.04 47.09
N ALA A 704 -26.58 64.38 45.88
CA ALA A 704 -26.00 65.67 45.50
C ALA A 704 -27.07 66.68 45.09
#